data_AF-A0A9D2ADW3-F1
#
_entry.id   AF-A0A9D2ADW3-F1
#
_cell.length_a   1.000
_cell.length_b   1.000
_cell.length_c   1.000
_cell.angle_alpha   90.00
_cell.angle_beta   90.00
_cell.angle_gamma   90.00
#
_symmetry.space_group_name_H-M   'P 1'
#
loop_
_entity.id
_entity.type
_entity.pdbx_description
1 polymer ?
#
loop_
_entity_poly.entity_id
_entity_poly.type
_entity_poly.pdbx_seq_one_letter_code
_entity_poly.pdbx_strand_id
1 'polypeptide(L)'
;MKRLGAFIKKHRLWMGGLCCALAAAFALAWAGYTLHQAGKNQCEYQIVHDEYVEKQGLYPSDPAAGLVQQLPAGEGQTLYGVRLMFVTDGRVAQGAFRVALESAGGQTLTACDGDMTMLLDGAFVDVIFASPVTLEEGSGYQLRVTFAPAAAEDKAGLVYGEGKQADPAMPLTDAAGTSAPGRTAALQYITNYTGTGYALRAFAPLAVLVFAAVMGGWWLIFVCRAKAYVSFAFFAVALGLVFALVTPPLAGPDEYGHLASAYAMANRLTGQPGVTTGENGETLLAMRECDAEYMRDSSGPIGILAYKTMTDELFSTGNSSALTARAEVSPPYNVVALQYLPQALGILLARALGLGFHAMLLLARLGSVAVYAALGALAVRLAPARKNVFFAAGLLPMALSLAGSVSADTLVNGLALVFTALCLRGLLCPAQLGRAEQAGILVLAALLGPMKAIYLALVLLCVPIPAAALGGKKRSWAFKALVWAAAAAGWLWFNGSTVSYMFRSVDVERIWFVLLCIAPVIALAVAGWLRWGKRRWFRITALAVGALTVLALAGGVLWVAANSGETLTPEEYAASIQPNGESTYVYSFGYILTHIPQTFKLLVNTLGSQLPRYLQGLVGALPGEPIVYGLEVSWLLTIALLALLVWACLQPVEAKPLLGRGARWTLGLTVLAVAALSMLAALCWTPINLTTIFGMQGRYLLPVLPAALLLLAEGRTLCLRRSTDGALRLSAGALAAAVALQSLVLFASAAYKP
;
A
#
# COMPACT_ATOMS: atom_id res chain seq x y z
N MET A 1 -40.48 24.95 -25.83
CA MET A 1 -40.36 24.01 -24.68
C MET A 1 -40.72 22.56 -25.01
N LYS A 2 -41.91 22.23 -25.55
CA LYS A 2 -42.30 20.81 -25.85
C LYS A 2 -41.36 20.08 -26.82
N ARG A 3 -40.92 20.74 -27.91
CA ARG A 3 -39.94 20.19 -28.87
C ARG A 3 -38.58 19.88 -28.21
N LEU A 4 -38.11 20.77 -27.33
CA LEU A 4 -36.87 20.58 -26.56
C LEU A 4 -37.00 19.39 -25.58
N GLY A 5 -38.13 19.27 -24.88
CA GLY A 5 -38.38 18.11 -24.01
C GLY A 5 -38.40 16.77 -24.76
N ALA A 6 -38.99 16.74 -25.96
CA ALA A 6 -38.98 15.55 -26.82
C ALA A 6 -37.57 15.21 -27.33
N PHE A 7 -36.80 16.23 -27.73
CA PHE A 7 -35.41 16.08 -28.14
C PHE A 7 -34.53 15.51 -27.00
N ILE A 8 -34.60 16.11 -25.81
CA ILE A 8 -33.85 15.64 -24.64
C ILE A 8 -34.23 14.20 -24.31
N LYS A 9 -35.53 13.86 -24.31
CA LYS A 9 -35.97 12.49 -24.02
C LYS A 9 -35.43 11.48 -25.04
N LYS A 10 -35.35 11.86 -26.32
CA LYS A 10 -34.80 11.03 -27.41
C LYS A 10 -33.28 10.85 -27.29
N HIS A 11 -32.55 11.89 -26.91
CA HIS A 11 -31.08 11.90 -26.90
C HIS A 11 -30.43 11.78 -25.51
N ARG A 12 -31.22 11.62 -24.43
CA ARG A 12 -30.76 11.60 -23.03
C ARG A 12 -29.58 10.67 -22.75
N LEU A 13 -29.55 9.51 -23.42
CA LEU A 13 -28.49 8.52 -23.24
C LEU A 13 -27.18 9.12 -23.75
N TRP A 14 -27.14 9.50 -25.02
CA TRP A 14 -25.96 10.07 -25.67
C TRP A 14 -25.51 11.39 -25.04
N MET A 15 -26.44 12.24 -24.61
CA MET A 15 -26.11 13.44 -23.84
C MET A 15 -25.43 13.09 -22.52
N GLY A 16 -25.93 12.08 -21.80
CA GLY A 16 -25.29 11.58 -20.58
C GLY A 16 -23.89 11.01 -20.81
N GLY A 17 -23.69 10.30 -21.94
CA GLY A 17 -22.38 9.81 -22.36
C GLY A 17 -21.41 10.94 -22.69
N LEU A 18 -21.86 11.97 -23.41
CA LEU A 18 -21.07 13.16 -23.71
C LEU A 18 -20.67 13.91 -22.43
N CYS A 19 -21.60 14.12 -21.50
CA CYS A 19 -21.28 14.75 -20.21
C CYS A 19 -20.25 13.93 -19.42
N CYS A 20 -20.38 12.60 -19.43
CA CYS A 20 -19.42 11.70 -18.79
C CYS A 20 -18.02 11.81 -19.43
N ALA A 21 -17.95 11.85 -20.76
CA ALA A 21 -16.71 12.01 -21.50
C ALA A 21 -16.05 13.37 -21.22
N LEU A 22 -16.82 14.46 -21.24
CA LEU A 22 -16.31 15.80 -20.96
C LEU A 22 -15.80 15.93 -19.51
N ALA A 23 -16.52 15.35 -18.54
CA ALA A 23 -16.07 15.34 -17.15
C ALA A 23 -14.77 14.54 -16.97
N ALA A 24 -14.67 13.36 -17.59
CA ALA A 24 -13.46 12.55 -17.55
C ALA A 24 -12.27 13.26 -18.23
N ALA A 25 -12.49 13.87 -19.40
CA ALA A 25 -11.47 14.63 -20.12
C ALA A 25 -11.00 15.85 -19.31
N PHE A 26 -11.92 16.57 -18.66
CA PHE A 26 -11.56 17.70 -17.79
C PHE A 26 -10.71 17.25 -16.59
N ALA A 27 -11.10 16.17 -15.90
CA ALA A 27 -10.33 15.64 -14.78
C ALA A 27 -8.91 15.21 -15.20
N LEU A 28 -8.79 14.58 -16.39
CA LEU A 28 -7.50 14.19 -16.96
C LEU A 28 -6.65 15.39 -17.36
N ALA A 29 -7.24 16.41 -17.99
CA ALA A 29 -6.54 17.64 -18.33
C ALA A 29 -6.03 18.36 -17.08
N TRP A 30 -6.83 18.40 -16.01
CA TRP A 30 -6.43 18.97 -14.73
C TRP A 30 -5.27 18.19 -14.10
N ALA A 31 -5.38 16.87 -14.00
CA ALA A 31 -4.29 16.03 -13.48
C ALA A 31 -3.01 16.16 -14.32
N GLY A 32 -3.15 16.17 -15.65
CA GLY A 32 -2.03 16.35 -16.59
C GLY A 32 -1.34 17.70 -16.44
N TYR A 33 -2.08 18.78 -16.21
CA TYR A 33 -1.50 20.09 -15.91
C TYR A 33 -0.67 20.04 -14.63
N THR A 34 -1.20 19.50 -13.54
CA THR A 34 -0.48 19.42 -12.27
C THR A 34 0.76 18.53 -12.38
N LEU A 35 0.65 17.38 -13.05
CA LEU A 35 1.79 16.48 -13.30
C LEU A 35 2.87 17.15 -14.14
N HIS A 36 2.50 17.92 -15.16
CA HIS A 36 3.46 18.66 -15.97
C HIS A 36 4.18 19.72 -15.14
N GLN A 37 3.48 20.46 -14.28
CA GLN A 37 4.11 21.46 -13.42
C GLN A 37 5.03 20.84 -12.37
N ALA A 38 4.63 19.74 -11.75
CA ALA A 38 5.43 19.05 -10.75
C ALA A 38 6.62 18.28 -11.35
N GLY A 39 6.43 17.73 -12.55
CA GLY A 39 7.40 16.84 -13.19
C GLY A 39 8.36 17.53 -14.15
N LYS A 40 8.14 18.79 -14.51
CA LYS A 40 9.04 19.51 -15.43
C LYS A 40 10.37 19.83 -14.75
N ASN A 41 11.46 19.65 -15.49
CA ASN A 41 12.82 20.06 -15.12
C ASN A 41 13.26 19.60 -13.72
N GLN A 42 12.91 18.38 -13.34
CA GLN A 42 13.37 17.78 -12.08
C GLN A 42 14.69 17.04 -12.33
N CYS A 43 15.63 17.18 -11.40
CA CYS A 43 16.98 16.65 -11.48
C CYS A 43 17.26 15.73 -10.27
N GLU A 44 18.02 14.67 -10.50
CA GLU A 44 18.63 13.85 -9.45
C GLU A 44 20.11 14.19 -9.36
N TYR A 45 20.60 14.36 -8.12
CA TYR A 45 21.96 14.83 -7.88
C TYR A 45 22.79 13.76 -7.17
N GLN A 46 24.02 13.59 -7.62
CA GLN A 46 25.07 12.87 -6.91
C GLN A 46 26.14 13.88 -6.51
N ILE A 47 26.42 13.98 -5.21
CA ILE A 47 27.48 14.86 -4.71
C ILE A 47 28.84 14.27 -5.09
N VAL A 48 29.66 15.06 -5.79
CA VAL A 48 31.02 14.66 -6.18
C VAL A 48 32.03 15.37 -5.29
N HIS A 49 31.84 16.67 -5.06
CA HIS A 49 32.68 17.48 -4.19
C HIS A 49 31.87 18.63 -3.57
N ASP A 50 31.83 18.68 -2.23
CA ASP A 50 31.06 19.66 -1.44
C ASP A 50 31.91 20.32 -0.32
N GLU A 51 33.24 20.17 -0.38
CA GLU A 51 34.17 20.76 0.57
C GLU A 51 34.78 22.04 -0.01
N TYR A 52 34.24 23.21 0.32
CA TYR A 52 34.70 24.48 -0.23
C TYR A 52 34.60 25.64 0.77
N VAL A 53 35.18 26.79 0.42
CA VAL A 53 35.00 28.04 1.17
C VAL A 53 33.94 28.89 0.49
N GLU A 54 32.86 29.19 1.21
CA GLU A 54 31.75 30.00 0.70
C GLU A 54 32.25 31.38 0.23
N LYS A 55 31.91 31.76 -1.02
CA LYS A 55 32.30 33.02 -1.70
C LYS A 55 33.78 33.17 -2.07
N GLN A 56 34.61 32.16 -1.89
CA GLN A 56 35.96 32.13 -2.48
C GLN A 56 35.87 31.51 -3.87
N GLY A 57 36.06 32.30 -4.93
CA GLY A 57 36.00 31.78 -6.28
C GLY A 57 37.22 32.08 -7.14
N LEU A 58 37.44 31.18 -8.09
CA LEU A 58 38.50 31.24 -9.08
C LEU A 58 37.92 31.88 -10.33
N TYR A 59 38.50 33.01 -10.73
CA TYR A 59 38.18 33.68 -11.99
C TYR A 59 39.24 33.29 -13.04
N PRO A 60 38.84 32.95 -14.27
CA PRO A 60 39.80 32.67 -15.34
C PRO A 60 40.57 33.94 -15.71
N SER A 61 41.88 33.81 -15.95
CA SER A 61 42.72 34.91 -16.44
C SER A 61 42.34 35.35 -17.86
N ASP A 62 41.93 34.38 -18.69
CA ASP A 62 41.28 34.61 -19.98
C ASP A 62 39.87 33.98 -19.96
N PRO A 63 38.78 34.78 -19.90
CA PRO A 63 37.41 34.28 -19.94
C PRO A 63 37.11 33.32 -21.11
N ALA A 64 37.73 33.54 -22.27
CA ALA A 64 37.51 32.72 -23.46
C ALA A 64 38.20 31.35 -23.38
N ALA A 65 39.37 31.27 -22.73
CA ALA A 65 40.06 30.01 -22.46
C ALA A 65 39.39 29.22 -21.31
N GLY A 66 38.89 29.96 -20.31
CA GLY A 66 38.06 29.43 -19.23
C GLY A 66 38.81 28.64 -18.16
N LEU A 67 38.05 27.92 -17.34
CA LEU A 67 38.52 27.01 -16.29
C LEU A 67 38.36 25.56 -16.74
N VAL A 68 39.25 24.68 -16.29
CA VAL A 68 39.20 23.23 -16.54
C VAL A 68 39.12 22.48 -15.22
N GLN A 69 38.03 21.74 -15.02
CA GLN A 69 37.83 20.85 -13.88
C GLN A 69 37.97 19.39 -14.35
N GLN A 70 39.00 18.69 -13.88
CA GLN A 70 39.14 17.25 -14.13
C GLN A 70 38.07 16.46 -13.34
N LEU A 71 37.51 15.43 -13.95
CA LEU A 71 36.52 14.55 -13.34
C LEU A 71 37.16 13.21 -12.95
N PRO A 72 36.59 12.47 -11.98
CA PRO A 72 36.95 11.07 -11.74
C PRO A 72 36.79 10.23 -13.01
N ALA A 73 37.48 9.09 -13.04
CA ALA A 73 37.27 8.11 -14.09
C ALA A 73 35.79 7.69 -14.14
N GLY A 74 35.26 7.44 -15.34
CA GLY A 74 33.89 6.96 -15.49
C GLY A 74 33.68 5.64 -14.76
N GLU A 75 32.49 5.44 -14.22
CA GLU A 75 32.05 4.18 -13.57
C GLU A 75 30.81 3.59 -14.27
N GLY A 76 30.59 3.93 -15.55
CA GLY A 76 29.42 3.50 -16.31
C GLY A 76 28.16 4.34 -16.08
N GLN A 77 28.20 5.37 -15.22
CA GLN A 77 27.02 6.21 -14.98
C GLN A 77 26.70 7.14 -16.17
N THR A 78 25.41 7.42 -16.35
CA THR A 78 24.94 8.39 -17.35
C THR A 78 24.80 9.78 -16.73
N LEU A 79 25.46 10.76 -17.34
CA LEU A 79 25.49 12.14 -16.91
C LEU A 79 24.59 13.01 -17.81
N TYR A 80 23.56 13.62 -17.23
CA TYR A 80 22.65 14.54 -17.92
C TYR A 80 23.13 16.00 -17.86
N GLY A 81 24.04 16.30 -16.95
CA GLY A 81 24.50 17.64 -16.66
C GLY A 81 25.34 17.66 -15.39
N VAL A 82 25.75 18.86 -14.99
CA VAL A 82 26.49 19.09 -13.76
C VAL A 82 25.88 20.26 -13.00
N ARG A 83 26.11 20.30 -11.70
CA ARG A 83 25.80 21.44 -10.86
C ARG A 83 27.12 22.03 -10.39
N LEU A 84 27.31 23.30 -10.71
CA LEU A 84 28.51 24.04 -10.35
C LEU A 84 28.12 25.24 -9.51
N MET A 85 28.91 25.55 -8.50
CA MET A 85 28.70 26.76 -7.71
C MET A 85 29.50 27.92 -8.32
N PHE A 86 28.78 28.95 -8.77
CA PHE A 86 29.39 30.11 -9.42
C PHE A 86 29.62 31.25 -8.42
N VAL A 87 30.63 32.07 -8.69
CA VAL A 87 30.88 33.34 -7.99
C VAL A 87 30.74 34.50 -8.96
N THR A 88 30.08 35.58 -8.53
CA THR A 88 29.90 36.83 -9.30
C THR A 88 30.06 38.09 -8.43
N ASP A 89 30.66 37.95 -7.24
CA ASP A 89 30.91 39.02 -6.25
C ASP A 89 29.64 39.83 -5.91
N GLY A 90 28.51 39.15 -5.74
CA GLY A 90 27.22 39.74 -5.43
C GLY A 90 26.57 40.55 -6.55
N ARG A 91 27.06 40.44 -7.80
CA ARG A 91 26.48 41.12 -8.97
C ARG A 91 25.73 40.15 -9.88
N VAL A 92 24.76 40.66 -10.61
CA VAL A 92 24.15 39.95 -11.75
C VAL A 92 25.05 40.20 -12.96
N ALA A 93 25.89 39.23 -13.30
CA ALA A 93 26.81 39.33 -14.43
C ALA A 93 26.06 39.17 -15.75
N GLN A 94 26.39 39.97 -16.76
CA GLN A 94 25.83 39.90 -18.11
C GLN A 94 26.81 39.26 -19.10
N GLY A 95 26.28 38.55 -20.10
CA GLY A 95 27.08 37.86 -21.11
C GLY A 95 26.62 36.42 -21.29
N ALA A 96 27.47 35.61 -21.91
CA ALA A 96 27.21 34.19 -22.11
C ALA A 96 28.24 33.33 -21.37
N PHE A 97 27.82 32.17 -20.87
CA PHE A 97 28.74 31.15 -20.38
C PHE A 97 28.52 29.86 -21.15
N ARG A 98 29.55 29.03 -21.20
CA ARG A 98 29.50 27.70 -21.80
C ARG A 98 30.23 26.70 -20.91
N VAL A 99 29.59 25.57 -20.66
CA VAL A 99 30.18 24.42 -19.96
C VAL A 99 30.19 23.24 -20.92
N ALA A 100 31.38 22.75 -21.26
CA ALA A 100 31.57 21.62 -22.15
C ALA A 100 32.15 20.43 -21.40
N LEU A 101 31.56 19.25 -21.60
CA LEU A 101 32.15 17.98 -21.19
C LEU A 101 33.09 17.50 -22.29
N GLU A 102 34.36 17.33 -21.97
CA GLU A 102 35.40 16.89 -22.90
C GLU A 102 35.97 15.53 -22.48
N SER A 103 36.35 14.72 -23.46
CA SER A 103 37.16 13.52 -23.22
C SER A 103 38.59 13.88 -22.78
N ALA A 104 39.35 12.91 -22.27
CA ALA A 104 40.78 13.08 -21.97
C ALA A 104 41.61 13.61 -23.16
N GLY A 105 41.17 13.39 -24.40
CA GLY A 105 41.79 13.92 -25.61
C GLY A 105 41.39 15.36 -25.96
N GLY A 106 40.58 16.04 -25.15
CA GLY A 106 40.10 17.41 -25.38
C GLY A 106 38.94 17.51 -26.39
N GLN A 107 38.39 16.39 -26.87
CA GLN A 107 37.22 16.41 -27.74
C GLN A 107 35.95 16.69 -26.92
N THR A 108 35.20 17.74 -27.29
CA THR A 108 33.89 18.03 -26.71
C THR A 108 32.88 16.93 -27.06
N LEU A 109 32.32 16.30 -26.03
CA LEU A 109 31.27 15.27 -26.13
C LEU A 109 29.89 15.89 -26.13
N THR A 110 29.67 16.87 -25.25
CA THR A 110 28.42 17.63 -25.11
C THR A 110 28.70 18.96 -24.43
N ALA A 111 27.78 19.91 -24.53
CA ALA A 111 27.91 21.21 -23.90
C ALA A 111 26.56 21.81 -23.51
N CYS A 112 26.61 22.82 -22.64
CA CYS A 112 25.51 23.69 -22.26
C CYS A 112 25.96 25.14 -22.47
N ASP A 113 25.18 25.90 -23.22
CA ASP A 113 25.35 27.34 -23.39
C ASP A 113 24.25 28.05 -22.59
N GLY A 114 24.59 29.09 -21.84
CA GLY A 114 23.66 29.81 -20.98
C GLY A 114 23.98 31.29 -20.86
N ASP A 115 23.02 32.03 -20.30
CA ASP A 115 23.14 33.46 -20.03
C ASP A 115 23.72 33.68 -18.62
N MET A 116 24.73 34.53 -18.49
CA MET A 116 25.39 34.81 -17.22
C MET A 116 24.44 35.39 -16.16
N THR A 117 23.29 35.94 -16.56
CA THR A 117 22.24 36.41 -15.63
C THR A 117 21.57 35.28 -14.84
N MET A 118 21.74 34.02 -15.27
CA MET A 118 21.27 32.85 -14.52
C MET A 118 22.24 32.42 -13.40
N LEU A 119 23.45 32.97 -13.39
CA LEU A 119 24.46 32.63 -12.39
C LEU A 119 24.15 33.35 -11.09
N LEU A 120 23.80 32.58 -10.05
CA LEU A 120 23.52 33.08 -8.72
C LEU A 120 24.80 33.02 -7.87
N ASP A 121 25.20 34.16 -7.30
CA ASP A 121 26.42 34.26 -6.49
C ASP A 121 26.39 33.32 -5.29
N GLY A 122 27.41 32.45 -5.18
CA GLY A 122 27.54 31.51 -4.07
C GLY A 122 26.46 30.43 -4.04
N ALA A 123 25.78 30.16 -5.16
CA ALA A 123 24.77 29.12 -5.27
C ALA A 123 25.04 28.16 -6.42
N PHE A 124 24.64 26.91 -6.20
CA PHE A 124 24.71 25.87 -7.21
C PHE A 124 23.72 26.13 -8.35
N VAL A 125 24.23 26.17 -9.58
CA VAL A 125 23.47 26.36 -10.82
C VAL A 125 23.46 25.05 -11.61
N ASP A 126 22.29 24.65 -12.09
CA ASP A 126 22.10 23.45 -12.89
C ASP A 126 22.55 23.71 -14.34
N VAL A 127 23.49 22.92 -14.82
CA VAL A 127 24.03 22.96 -16.18
C VAL A 127 23.62 21.67 -16.89
N ILE A 128 22.51 21.73 -17.61
CA ILE A 128 21.96 20.58 -18.33
C ILE A 128 22.58 20.50 -19.72
N PHE A 129 23.18 19.35 -20.04
CA PHE A 129 23.78 19.12 -21.34
C PHE A 129 22.74 18.90 -22.43
N ALA A 130 23.09 19.21 -23.68
CA ALA A 130 22.21 19.04 -24.84
C ALA A 130 21.77 17.56 -25.04
N SER A 131 22.64 16.62 -24.70
CA SER A 131 22.37 15.18 -24.67
C SER A 131 23.10 14.54 -23.49
N PRO A 132 22.49 13.54 -22.84
CA PRO A 132 23.16 12.79 -21.78
C PRO A 132 24.34 12.00 -22.35
N VAL A 133 25.38 11.79 -21.54
CA VAL A 133 26.59 11.06 -21.90
C VAL A 133 26.85 9.98 -20.87
N THR A 134 26.99 8.73 -21.31
CA THR A 134 27.43 7.63 -20.45
C THR A 134 28.94 7.66 -20.32
N LEU A 135 29.44 7.76 -19.10
CA LEU A 135 30.87 7.80 -18.81
C LEU A 135 31.42 6.38 -18.83
N GLU A 136 32.30 6.08 -19.77
CA GLU A 136 32.90 4.75 -19.93
C GLU A 136 33.82 4.41 -18.75
N GLU A 137 33.76 3.16 -18.30
CA GLU A 137 34.59 2.68 -17.18
C GLU A 137 36.08 2.89 -17.44
N GLY A 138 36.75 3.58 -16.50
CA GLY A 138 38.20 3.83 -16.56
C GLY A 138 38.64 4.95 -17.52
N SER A 139 37.71 5.58 -18.25
CA SER A 139 38.00 6.73 -19.12
C SER A 139 38.04 8.04 -18.34
N GLY A 140 38.97 8.94 -18.69
CA GLY A 140 39.10 10.27 -18.08
C GLY A 140 38.27 11.34 -18.81
N TYR A 141 37.70 12.26 -18.03
CA TYR A 141 36.84 13.35 -18.52
C TYR A 141 37.19 14.68 -17.84
N GLN A 142 36.88 15.80 -18.50
CA GLN A 142 37.05 17.13 -17.93
C GLN A 142 35.90 18.05 -18.31
N LEU A 143 35.60 19.02 -17.45
CA LEU A 143 34.67 20.11 -17.73
C LEU A 143 35.46 21.36 -18.11
N ARG A 144 35.18 21.94 -19.26
CA ARG A 144 35.67 23.25 -19.66
C ARG A 144 34.57 24.29 -19.46
N VAL A 145 34.85 25.31 -18.64
CA VAL A 145 33.91 26.38 -18.29
C VAL A 145 34.45 27.71 -18.81
N THR A 146 33.85 28.23 -19.88
CA THR A 146 34.25 29.47 -20.55
C THR A 146 33.19 30.55 -20.39
N PHE A 147 33.61 31.82 -20.40
CA PHE A 147 32.74 32.97 -20.24
C PHE A 147 32.98 33.99 -21.37
N ALA A 148 31.92 34.67 -21.78
CA ALA A 148 31.93 35.79 -22.70
C ALA A 148 31.20 36.99 -22.02
N PRO A 149 31.89 37.70 -21.10
CA PRO A 149 31.32 38.84 -20.37
C PRO A 149 30.88 39.96 -21.31
N ALA A 150 29.77 40.65 -21.01
CA ALA A 150 29.32 41.81 -21.77
C ALA A 150 30.17 43.06 -21.48
N ALA A 151 30.61 43.23 -20.23
CA ALA A 151 31.55 44.26 -19.80
C ALA A 151 32.65 43.67 -18.88
N ALA A 152 33.70 44.46 -18.62
CA ALA A 152 34.82 44.03 -17.78
C ALA A 152 34.43 43.81 -16.31
N GLU A 153 33.35 44.45 -15.85
CA GLU A 153 32.74 44.22 -14.54
C GLU A 153 31.90 42.95 -14.43
N ASP A 154 31.50 42.32 -15.55
CA ASP A 154 30.66 41.11 -15.57
C ASP A 154 31.48 39.83 -15.35
N LYS A 155 32.22 39.79 -14.24
CA LYS A 155 33.08 38.65 -13.91
C LYS A 155 32.26 37.49 -13.37
N ALA A 156 32.61 36.29 -13.82
CA ALA A 156 32.12 35.05 -13.25
C ALA A 156 33.27 34.05 -13.10
N GLY A 157 33.16 33.23 -12.06
CA GLY A 157 34.12 32.19 -11.73
C GLY A 157 33.45 31.00 -11.06
N LEU A 158 34.25 30.05 -10.59
CA LEU A 158 33.77 28.88 -9.85
C LEU A 158 34.25 28.93 -8.40
N VAL A 159 33.38 28.55 -7.47
CA VAL A 159 33.78 28.33 -6.08
C VAL A 159 34.54 27.02 -5.96
N TYR A 160 35.59 27.01 -5.14
CA TYR A 160 36.50 25.88 -4.99
C TYR A 160 36.88 25.62 -3.53
N GLY A 161 37.28 24.39 -3.23
CA GLY A 161 38.04 24.02 -2.03
C GLY A 161 39.54 24.04 -2.31
N GLU A 162 40.35 24.41 -1.31
CA GLU A 162 41.82 24.40 -1.41
C GLU A 162 42.49 23.69 -0.22
N GLY A 163 43.76 23.32 -0.41
CA GLY A 163 44.53 22.65 0.64
C GLY A 163 43.91 21.31 1.02
N LYS A 164 43.43 21.18 2.26
CA LYS A 164 42.77 19.94 2.74
C LYS A 164 41.37 19.72 2.16
N GLN A 165 40.75 20.77 1.63
CA GLN A 165 39.40 20.72 1.04
C GLN A 165 39.44 20.39 -0.46
N ALA A 166 40.62 20.42 -1.09
CA ALA A 166 40.76 20.02 -2.49
C ALA A 166 40.95 18.51 -2.60
N ASP A 167 40.41 17.93 -3.67
CA ASP A 167 40.71 16.57 -4.07
C ASP A 167 41.84 16.60 -5.14
N PRO A 168 43.04 16.08 -4.83
CA PRO A 168 44.15 16.04 -5.78
C PRO A 168 43.86 15.26 -7.07
N ALA A 169 42.89 14.34 -7.07
CA ALA A 169 42.48 13.58 -8.25
C ALA A 169 41.60 14.40 -9.20
N MET A 170 41.00 15.51 -8.72
CA MET A 170 40.09 16.37 -9.47
C MET A 170 40.56 17.83 -9.47
N PRO A 171 41.73 18.14 -10.07
CA PRO A 171 42.23 19.52 -10.08
C PRO A 171 41.36 20.46 -10.92
N LEU A 172 41.11 21.64 -10.36
CA LEU A 172 40.60 22.83 -11.05
C LEU A 172 41.77 23.71 -11.48
N THR A 173 41.88 24.00 -12.77
CA THR A 173 42.95 24.81 -13.34
C THR A 173 42.42 25.95 -14.22
N ASP A 174 43.21 27.01 -14.31
CA ASP A 174 43.01 28.07 -15.31
C ASP A 174 43.64 27.63 -16.63
N ALA A 175 42.88 27.63 -17.73
CA ALA A 175 43.34 27.15 -19.02
C ALA A 175 44.45 28.02 -19.65
N ALA A 176 44.51 29.31 -19.30
CA ALA A 176 45.47 30.27 -19.85
C ALA A 176 46.66 30.57 -18.91
N GLY A 177 46.60 30.13 -17.65
CA GLY A 177 47.57 30.45 -16.61
C GLY A 177 48.50 29.30 -16.21
N THR A 178 49.57 29.61 -15.49
CA THR A 178 50.37 28.62 -14.75
C THR A 178 49.55 28.04 -13.60
N SER A 179 49.12 26.79 -13.76
CA SER A 179 48.41 25.96 -12.76
C SER A 179 48.98 26.12 -11.35
N ALA A 180 48.16 26.60 -10.40
CA ALA A 180 48.40 26.42 -8.97
C ALA A 180 47.80 25.05 -8.56
N PRO A 181 48.62 24.04 -8.21
CA PRO A 181 48.09 22.73 -7.83
C PRO A 181 47.36 22.81 -6.47
N GLY A 182 46.20 22.16 -6.37
CA GLY A 182 45.50 21.95 -5.08
C GLY A 182 44.17 22.69 -4.92
N ARG A 183 43.37 22.82 -5.99
CA ARG A 183 41.99 23.33 -5.95
C ARG A 183 41.02 22.35 -6.61
N THR A 184 39.78 22.28 -6.12
CA THR A 184 38.70 21.48 -6.72
C THR A 184 37.39 22.26 -6.65
N ALA A 185 36.65 22.34 -7.76
CA ALA A 185 35.38 23.05 -7.80
C ALA A 185 34.30 22.31 -7.01
N ALA A 186 33.41 23.09 -6.37
CA ALA A 186 32.17 22.56 -5.81
C ALA A 186 31.31 21.98 -6.94
N LEU A 187 31.11 20.65 -6.93
CA LEU A 187 30.61 19.89 -8.07
C LEU A 187 29.61 18.82 -7.64
N GLN A 188 28.48 18.78 -8.33
CA GLN A 188 27.52 17.68 -8.25
C GLN A 188 27.20 17.20 -9.66
N TYR A 189 26.99 15.90 -9.82
CA TYR A 189 26.51 15.32 -11.08
C TYR A 189 24.99 15.33 -11.12
N ILE A 190 24.45 15.58 -12.31
CA ILE A 190 23.02 15.39 -12.59
C ILE A 190 22.89 14.02 -13.25
N THR A 191 22.52 13.02 -12.46
CA THR A 191 22.47 11.60 -12.87
C THR A 191 21.14 11.23 -13.51
N ASN A 192 20.12 12.07 -13.35
CA ASN A 192 18.81 11.89 -13.97
C ASN A 192 18.12 13.24 -14.16
N TYR A 193 17.37 13.39 -15.27
CA TYR A 193 16.68 14.63 -15.60
C TYR A 193 15.38 14.36 -16.37
N THR A 194 14.28 14.99 -15.94
CA THR A 194 12.96 14.78 -16.58
C THR A 194 12.72 15.68 -17.79
N GLY A 195 13.37 16.84 -17.88
CA GLY A 195 13.02 17.84 -18.89
C GLY A 195 11.58 18.32 -18.81
N THR A 196 11.11 19.03 -19.85
CA THR A 196 9.77 19.63 -19.85
C THR A 196 8.67 18.67 -20.31
N GLY A 197 9.01 17.74 -21.21
CA GLY A 197 8.01 16.91 -21.90
C GLY A 197 7.73 15.54 -21.29
N TYR A 198 8.58 15.06 -20.37
CA TYR A 198 8.53 13.67 -19.88
C TYR A 198 7.17 13.31 -19.28
N ALA A 199 6.71 14.06 -18.27
CA ALA A 199 5.50 13.72 -17.52
C ALA A 199 4.27 13.54 -18.42
N LEU A 200 4.05 14.42 -19.39
CA LEU A 200 2.91 14.33 -20.30
C LEU A 200 3.00 13.09 -21.22
N ARG A 201 4.21 12.74 -21.69
CA ARG A 201 4.42 11.57 -22.54
C ARG A 201 4.27 10.27 -21.76
N ALA A 202 4.90 10.19 -20.59
CA ALA A 202 4.89 9.01 -19.73
C ALA A 202 3.49 8.66 -19.24
N PHE A 203 2.66 9.66 -18.90
CA PHE A 203 1.31 9.42 -18.35
C PHE A 203 0.19 9.47 -19.39
N ALA A 204 0.47 9.73 -20.68
CA ALA A 204 -0.54 9.68 -21.73
C ALA A 204 -1.23 8.30 -21.87
N PRO A 205 -0.51 7.15 -21.87
CA PRO A 205 -1.15 5.84 -21.91
C PRO A 205 -2.07 5.59 -20.71
N LEU A 206 -1.66 6.04 -19.53
CA LEU A 206 -2.44 5.94 -18.31
C LEU A 206 -3.71 6.81 -18.37
N ALA A 207 -3.62 8.02 -18.92
CA ALA A 207 -4.77 8.89 -19.16
C ALA A 207 -5.78 8.24 -20.11
N VAL A 208 -5.31 7.61 -21.19
CA VAL A 208 -6.16 6.85 -22.13
C VAL A 208 -6.83 5.69 -21.41
N LEU A 209 -6.10 4.94 -20.59
CA LEU A 209 -6.65 3.82 -19.83
C LEU A 209 -7.74 4.27 -18.84
N VAL A 210 -7.52 5.36 -18.11
CA VAL A 210 -8.52 5.92 -17.18
C VAL A 210 -9.76 6.39 -17.94
N PHE A 211 -9.59 7.09 -19.06
CA PHE A 211 -10.71 7.51 -19.91
C PHE A 211 -11.50 6.29 -20.43
N ALA A 212 -10.80 5.27 -20.90
CA ALA A 212 -11.39 4.03 -21.39
C ALA A 212 -12.11 3.25 -20.28
N ALA A 213 -11.59 3.25 -19.05
CA ALA A 213 -12.26 2.64 -17.89
C ALA A 213 -13.60 3.34 -17.59
N VAL A 214 -13.63 4.67 -17.56
CA VAL A 214 -14.87 5.42 -17.28
C VAL A 214 -15.88 5.26 -18.43
N MET A 215 -15.44 5.47 -19.67
CA MET A 215 -16.33 5.43 -20.85
C MET A 215 -16.76 4.00 -21.21
N GLY A 216 -15.88 3.02 -21.07
CA GLY A 216 -16.22 1.61 -21.21
C GLY A 216 -17.22 1.16 -20.15
N GLY A 217 -17.08 1.65 -18.91
CA GLY A 217 -18.05 1.43 -17.85
C GLY A 217 -19.41 2.04 -18.16
N TRP A 218 -19.43 3.29 -18.64
CA TRP A 218 -20.65 3.94 -19.12
C TRP A 218 -21.33 3.14 -20.24
N TRP A 219 -20.55 2.70 -21.23
CA TRP A 219 -21.03 1.90 -22.36
C TRP A 219 -21.65 0.58 -21.89
N LEU A 220 -20.91 -0.19 -21.08
CA LEU A 220 -21.38 -1.47 -20.55
C LEU A 220 -22.66 -1.33 -19.73
N ILE A 221 -22.77 -0.30 -18.88
CA ILE A 221 -23.90 -0.13 -17.97
C ILE A 221 -25.14 0.40 -18.71
N PHE A 222 -25.00 1.44 -19.53
CA PHE A 222 -26.16 2.17 -20.06
C PHE A 222 -26.52 1.77 -21.49
N VAL A 223 -25.53 1.37 -22.30
CA VAL A 223 -25.75 0.95 -23.70
C VAL A 223 -25.94 -0.56 -23.78
N CYS A 224 -24.96 -1.35 -23.34
CA CYS A 224 -25.06 -2.82 -23.36
C CYS A 224 -25.97 -3.39 -22.27
N ARG A 225 -26.26 -2.62 -21.20
CA ARG A 225 -27.01 -3.08 -20.02
C ARG A 225 -26.45 -4.37 -19.43
N ALA A 226 -25.13 -4.43 -19.35
CA ALA A 226 -24.40 -5.58 -18.83
C ALA A 226 -24.83 -5.94 -17.41
N LYS A 227 -24.76 -7.23 -17.08
CA LYS A 227 -25.03 -7.72 -15.73
C LYS A 227 -24.01 -7.15 -14.76
N ALA A 228 -24.40 -6.93 -13.50
CA ALA A 228 -23.57 -6.28 -12.48
C ALA A 228 -22.16 -6.91 -12.33
N TYR A 229 -22.04 -8.24 -12.41
CA TYR A 229 -20.75 -8.91 -12.29
C TYR A 229 -19.84 -8.69 -13.52
N VAL A 230 -20.40 -8.45 -14.71
CA VAL A 230 -19.63 -8.13 -15.93
C VAL A 230 -19.07 -6.72 -15.82
N SER A 231 -19.90 -5.75 -15.43
CA SER A 231 -19.44 -4.39 -15.16
C SER A 231 -18.43 -4.33 -14.02
N PHE A 232 -18.59 -5.17 -12.99
CA PHE A 232 -17.63 -5.26 -11.89
C PHE A 232 -16.29 -5.77 -12.38
N ALA A 233 -16.27 -6.90 -13.10
CA ALA A 233 -15.03 -7.48 -13.64
C ALA A 233 -14.29 -6.47 -14.54
N PHE A 234 -15.02 -5.77 -15.41
CA PHE A 234 -14.46 -4.72 -16.25
C PHE A 234 -13.79 -3.61 -15.44
N PHE A 235 -14.48 -3.03 -14.44
CA PHE A 235 -13.88 -1.98 -13.61
C PHE A 235 -12.73 -2.50 -12.76
N ALA A 236 -12.86 -3.70 -12.17
CA ALA A 236 -11.81 -4.28 -11.34
C ALA A 236 -10.52 -4.53 -12.15
N VAL A 237 -10.63 -5.02 -13.39
CA VAL A 237 -9.47 -5.20 -14.28
C VAL A 237 -8.92 -3.84 -14.74
N ALA A 238 -9.77 -2.97 -15.28
CA ALA A 238 -9.33 -1.70 -15.86
C ALA A 238 -8.71 -0.77 -14.80
N LEU A 239 -9.39 -0.60 -13.66
CA LEU A 239 -8.90 0.25 -12.58
C LEU A 239 -7.84 -0.44 -11.73
N GLY A 240 -7.86 -1.77 -11.59
CA GLY A 240 -6.77 -2.51 -10.97
C GLY A 240 -5.46 -2.33 -11.74
N LEU A 241 -5.50 -2.36 -13.07
CA LEU A 241 -4.36 -2.02 -13.93
C LEU A 241 -3.92 -0.56 -13.74
N VAL A 242 -4.86 0.39 -13.68
CA VAL A 242 -4.54 1.80 -13.37
C VAL A 242 -3.79 1.89 -12.04
N PHE A 243 -4.30 1.29 -10.95
CA PHE A 243 -3.64 1.32 -9.64
C PHE A 243 -2.27 0.62 -9.65
N ALA A 244 -2.10 -0.43 -10.45
CA ALA A 244 -0.82 -1.11 -10.61
C ALA A 244 0.26 -0.27 -11.31
N LEU A 245 -0.14 0.70 -12.12
CA LEU A 245 0.75 1.66 -12.79
C LEU A 245 0.90 2.97 -12.00
N VAL A 246 -0.12 3.36 -11.25
CA VAL A 246 -0.13 4.57 -10.39
C VAL A 246 0.68 4.38 -9.12
N THR A 247 0.80 3.17 -8.61
CA THR A 247 1.60 2.94 -7.40
C THR A 247 3.07 2.78 -7.81
N PRO A 248 4.01 3.62 -7.37
CA PRO A 248 5.42 3.44 -7.67
C PRO A 248 5.93 2.06 -7.23
N PRO A 249 7.05 1.57 -7.79
CA PRO A 249 7.64 0.30 -7.39
C PRO A 249 7.89 0.24 -5.87
N LEU A 250 7.39 -0.80 -5.22
CA LEU A 250 7.54 -1.03 -3.77
C LEU A 250 6.94 0.05 -2.86
N ALA A 251 6.10 0.94 -3.38
CA ALA A 251 5.42 1.97 -2.61
C ALA A 251 4.05 1.52 -2.07
N GLY A 252 3.55 0.36 -2.49
CA GLY A 252 2.33 -0.22 -1.94
C GLY A 252 2.52 -0.67 -0.48
N PRO A 253 1.42 -0.94 0.24
CA PRO A 253 1.56 -1.30 1.64
C PRO A 253 2.35 -2.57 1.90
N ASP A 254 3.43 -2.43 2.69
CA ASP A 254 4.39 -3.50 3.00
C ASP A 254 4.84 -4.30 1.76
N GLU A 255 4.82 -3.65 0.58
CA GLU A 255 4.91 -4.34 -0.71
C GLU A 255 6.26 -5.01 -0.92
N TYR A 256 7.34 -4.43 -0.39
CA TYR A 256 8.69 -5.01 -0.42
C TYR A 256 8.75 -6.37 0.28
N GLY A 257 8.17 -6.50 1.48
CA GLY A 257 8.14 -7.76 2.23
C GLY A 257 7.20 -8.79 1.61
N HIS A 258 6.09 -8.33 1.06
CA HIS A 258 5.16 -9.18 0.30
C HIS A 258 5.76 -9.67 -1.02
N LEU A 259 6.56 -8.84 -1.71
CA LEU A 259 7.30 -9.23 -2.91
C LEU A 259 8.34 -10.29 -2.56
N ALA A 260 9.11 -10.12 -1.47
CA ALA A 260 10.05 -11.12 -1.01
C ALA A 260 9.36 -12.49 -0.81
N SER A 261 8.18 -12.49 -0.19
CA SER A 261 7.40 -13.71 0.05
C SER A 261 6.85 -14.33 -1.25
N ALA A 262 6.37 -13.50 -2.18
CA ALA A 262 5.90 -13.95 -3.49
C ALA A 262 7.02 -14.55 -4.34
N TYR A 263 8.20 -13.93 -4.30
CA TYR A 263 9.39 -14.41 -5.01
C TYR A 263 9.93 -15.70 -4.38
N ALA A 264 9.95 -15.80 -3.05
CA ALA A 264 10.26 -17.05 -2.35
C ALA A 264 9.28 -18.18 -2.70
N MET A 265 7.99 -17.87 -2.88
CA MET A 265 7.01 -18.85 -3.37
C MET A 265 7.30 -19.27 -4.82
N ALA A 266 7.66 -18.33 -5.71
CA ALA A 266 8.07 -18.64 -7.08
C ALA A 266 9.30 -19.58 -7.12
N ASN A 267 10.29 -19.35 -6.25
CA ASN A 267 11.45 -20.23 -6.12
C ASN A 267 11.03 -21.63 -5.67
N ARG A 268 10.20 -21.74 -4.63
CA ARG A 268 9.69 -23.05 -4.14
C ARG A 268 8.93 -23.82 -5.21
N LEU A 269 8.11 -23.14 -6.03
CA LEU A 269 7.38 -23.75 -7.15
C LEU A 269 8.31 -24.31 -8.25
N THR A 270 9.54 -23.82 -8.33
CA THR A 270 10.57 -24.28 -9.28
C THR A 270 11.63 -25.18 -8.63
N GLY A 271 11.40 -25.63 -7.39
CA GLY A 271 12.32 -26.51 -6.65
C GLY A 271 13.54 -25.81 -6.06
N GLN A 272 13.58 -24.48 -6.07
CA GLN A 272 14.64 -23.66 -5.50
C GLN A 272 14.31 -23.28 -4.04
N PRO A 273 15.31 -23.03 -3.17
CA PRO A 273 15.06 -22.56 -1.82
C PRO A 273 14.34 -21.21 -1.84
N GLY A 274 13.44 -21.02 -0.86
CA GLY A 274 12.81 -19.72 -0.62
C GLY A 274 13.75 -18.81 0.15
N VAL A 275 13.25 -18.18 1.21
CA VAL A 275 14.06 -17.39 2.15
C VAL A 275 14.98 -18.31 2.94
N THR A 276 16.24 -17.88 3.10
CA THR A 276 17.30 -18.58 3.84
C THR A 276 17.97 -17.62 4.82
N THR A 277 18.54 -18.15 5.89
CA THR A 277 19.33 -17.35 6.85
C THR A 277 20.80 -17.35 6.45
N GLY A 278 21.39 -16.15 6.36
CA GLY A 278 22.82 -15.96 6.12
C GLY A 278 23.67 -16.30 7.34
N GLU A 279 24.98 -16.32 7.16
CA GLU A 279 25.93 -16.67 8.24
C GLU A 279 25.87 -15.69 9.42
N ASN A 280 25.57 -14.42 9.15
CA ASN A 280 25.41 -13.37 10.16
C ASN A 280 24.00 -13.26 10.74
N GLY A 281 23.09 -14.19 10.40
CA GLY A 281 21.67 -14.13 10.82
C GLY A 281 20.78 -13.28 9.90
N GLU A 282 21.33 -12.69 8.84
CA GLU A 282 20.61 -11.93 7.82
C GLU A 282 19.54 -12.79 7.12
N THR A 283 18.44 -12.18 6.69
CA THR A 283 17.38 -12.88 5.97
C THR A 283 17.57 -12.68 4.47
N LEU A 284 18.07 -13.72 3.79
CA LEU A 284 18.49 -13.65 2.39
C LEU A 284 17.53 -14.39 1.45
N LEU A 285 17.39 -13.88 0.23
CA LEU A 285 16.62 -14.52 -0.83
C LEU A 285 17.43 -14.58 -2.14
N ALA A 286 17.50 -15.77 -2.73
CA ALA A 286 18.09 -15.96 -4.05
C ALA A 286 17.17 -15.38 -5.15
N MET A 287 17.73 -14.59 -6.06
CA MET A 287 17.01 -13.96 -7.16
C MET A 287 17.91 -13.71 -8.37
N ARG A 288 17.31 -13.27 -9.48
CA ARG A 288 18.06 -12.85 -10.68
C ARG A 288 18.87 -11.59 -10.37
N GLU A 289 20.04 -11.44 -10.99
CA GLU A 289 20.86 -10.21 -10.86
C GLU A 289 20.06 -8.94 -11.18
N CYS A 290 19.32 -8.94 -12.29
CA CYS A 290 18.48 -7.80 -12.69
C CYS A 290 17.33 -7.47 -11.72
N ASP A 291 16.97 -8.39 -10.82
CA ASP A 291 15.96 -8.16 -9.79
C ASP A 291 16.58 -7.68 -8.48
N ALA A 292 17.79 -8.16 -8.16
CA ALA A 292 18.48 -7.87 -6.90
C ALA A 292 18.82 -6.38 -6.74
N GLU A 293 19.16 -5.70 -7.83
CA GLU A 293 19.47 -4.26 -7.85
C GLU A 293 18.33 -3.38 -7.31
N TYR A 294 17.08 -3.77 -7.55
CA TYR A 294 15.89 -3.00 -7.17
C TYR A 294 15.16 -3.58 -5.96
N MET A 295 15.56 -4.76 -5.49
CA MET A 295 14.98 -5.37 -4.30
C MET A 295 15.37 -4.56 -3.06
N ARG A 296 14.40 -4.34 -2.16
CA ARG A 296 14.61 -3.58 -0.92
C ARG A 296 14.00 -4.30 0.28
N ASP A 297 14.49 -3.96 1.45
CA ASP A 297 13.96 -4.32 2.77
C ASP A 297 13.05 -3.23 3.37
N SER A 298 12.76 -2.19 2.59
CA SER A 298 12.00 -1.00 2.96
C SER A 298 11.13 -0.49 1.79
N SER A 299 10.26 0.49 2.07
CA SER A 299 9.37 1.06 1.06
C SER A 299 10.15 1.79 -0.04
N GLY A 300 9.66 1.69 -1.29
CA GLY A 300 10.34 2.21 -2.46
C GLY A 300 10.36 3.74 -2.58
N PRO A 301 11.10 4.30 -3.54
CA PRO A 301 11.13 5.73 -3.79
C PRO A 301 9.81 6.20 -4.43
N ILE A 302 9.42 7.44 -4.14
CA ILE A 302 8.31 8.13 -4.80
C ILE A 302 8.85 9.42 -5.46
N GLY A 303 8.01 10.11 -6.24
CA GLY A 303 8.39 11.28 -7.01
C GLY A 303 8.49 11.00 -8.51
N ILE A 304 8.58 12.05 -9.32
CA ILE A 304 8.60 11.93 -10.78
C ILE A 304 9.79 11.12 -11.31
N LEU A 305 10.94 11.19 -10.63
CA LEU A 305 12.15 10.47 -11.03
C LEU A 305 12.00 8.96 -10.81
N ALA A 306 11.31 8.54 -9.74
CA ALA A 306 10.97 7.13 -9.54
C ALA A 306 10.08 6.60 -10.67
N TYR A 307 9.13 7.40 -11.17
CA TYR A 307 8.38 7.03 -12.37
C TYR A 307 9.26 6.99 -13.62
N LYS A 308 10.23 7.90 -13.76
CA LYS A 308 11.15 7.90 -14.90
C LYS A 308 11.99 6.63 -14.93
N THR A 309 12.60 6.26 -13.81
CA THR A 309 13.31 4.98 -13.68
C THR A 309 12.38 3.82 -14.01
N MET A 310 11.16 3.82 -13.47
CA MET A 310 10.18 2.77 -13.80
C MET A 310 9.87 2.71 -15.31
N THR A 311 9.70 3.83 -16.01
CA THR A 311 9.37 3.83 -17.44
C THR A 311 10.55 3.47 -18.33
N ASP A 312 11.75 3.91 -17.96
CA ASP A 312 12.98 3.64 -18.70
C ASP A 312 13.31 2.13 -18.63
N GLU A 313 13.11 1.52 -17.46
CA GLU A 313 13.40 0.11 -17.22
C GLU A 313 12.22 -0.85 -17.50
N LEU A 314 11.00 -0.35 -17.76
CA LEU A 314 9.80 -1.18 -17.90
C LEU A 314 9.93 -2.22 -19.01
N PHE A 315 10.67 -1.91 -20.06
CA PHE A 315 10.85 -2.77 -21.24
C PHE A 315 12.24 -3.44 -21.28
N SER A 316 12.95 -3.47 -20.15
CA SER A 316 14.19 -4.25 -20.02
C SER A 316 13.91 -5.74 -20.27
N THR A 317 14.58 -6.32 -21.25
CA THR A 317 14.42 -7.73 -21.70
C THR A 317 15.77 -8.40 -21.95
N GLY A 318 15.78 -9.72 -22.17
CA GLY A 318 17.02 -10.48 -22.39
C GLY A 318 17.76 -10.85 -21.11
N ASN A 319 17.12 -10.66 -19.95
CA ASN A 319 17.71 -10.96 -18.65
C ASN A 319 17.75 -12.48 -18.40
N SER A 320 18.83 -12.96 -17.77
CA SER A 320 19.00 -14.36 -17.40
C SER A 320 17.91 -14.81 -16.41
N SER A 321 17.42 -16.04 -16.56
CA SER A 321 16.49 -16.66 -15.60
C SER A 321 17.19 -17.27 -14.38
N ALA A 322 18.52 -17.31 -14.37
CA ALA A 322 19.33 -17.90 -13.30
C ALA A 322 19.30 -17.04 -12.03
N LEU A 323 19.24 -17.70 -10.86
CA LEU A 323 19.26 -17.03 -9.56
C LEU A 323 20.69 -16.95 -9.03
N THR A 324 21.48 -16.05 -9.59
CA THR A 324 22.91 -15.89 -9.27
C THR A 324 23.16 -14.87 -8.15
N ALA A 325 22.22 -13.98 -7.89
CA ALA A 325 22.32 -12.96 -6.84
C ALA A 325 21.55 -13.35 -5.57
N ARG A 326 21.90 -12.69 -4.46
CA ARG A 326 21.17 -12.73 -3.19
C ARG A 326 20.89 -11.30 -2.75
N ALA A 327 19.66 -11.06 -2.31
CA ALA A 327 19.29 -9.79 -1.67
C ALA A 327 18.84 -10.04 -0.24
N GLU A 328 19.16 -9.10 0.64
CA GLU A 328 18.59 -9.02 1.97
C GLU A 328 17.13 -8.59 1.88
N VAL A 329 16.26 -9.28 2.62
CA VAL A 329 14.81 -9.08 2.55
C VAL A 329 14.18 -9.15 3.93
N SER A 330 13.07 -8.42 4.12
CA SER A 330 12.28 -8.44 5.36
C SER A 330 10.86 -8.96 5.10
N PRO A 331 10.68 -10.29 4.93
CA PRO A 331 9.37 -10.89 4.69
C PRO A 331 8.51 -10.89 5.98
N PRO A 332 7.17 -10.81 5.87
CA PRO A 332 6.28 -10.89 7.01
C PRO A 332 6.46 -12.18 7.83
N TYR A 333 6.31 -12.07 9.15
CA TYR A 333 6.34 -13.21 10.06
C TYR A 333 5.16 -14.16 9.79
N ASN A 334 5.45 -15.46 9.60
CA ASN A 334 4.51 -16.54 9.27
C ASN A 334 3.73 -16.34 7.96
N VAL A 335 4.24 -16.95 6.89
CA VAL A 335 3.66 -16.85 5.55
C VAL A 335 2.82 -18.08 5.21
N VAL A 336 1.50 -17.89 5.06
CA VAL A 336 0.67 -18.84 4.31
C VAL A 336 0.99 -18.65 2.82
N ALA A 337 1.93 -19.43 2.30
CA ALA A 337 2.50 -19.25 0.96
C ALA A 337 1.46 -19.19 -0.17
N LEU A 338 0.32 -19.85 0.02
CA LEU A 338 -0.80 -19.82 -0.93
C LEU A 338 -1.36 -18.40 -1.18
N GLN A 339 -1.23 -17.47 -0.22
CA GLN A 339 -1.70 -16.10 -0.38
C GLN A 339 -0.95 -15.32 -1.46
N TYR A 340 0.28 -15.76 -1.80
CA TYR A 340 1.12 -15.15 -2.82
C TYR A 340 1.15 -15.91 -4.14
N LEU A 341 0.34 -16.97 -4.28
CA LEU A 341 0.33 -17.77 -5.50
C LEU A 341 0.03 -16.95 -6.77
N PRO A 342 -0.95 -16.02 -6.80
CA PRO A 342 -1.21 -15.20 -7.98
C PRO A 342 0.02 -14.38 -8.41
N GLN A 343 0.71 -13.78 -7.45
CA GLN A 343 1.88 -12.94 -7.68
C GLN A 343 3.08 -13.78 -8.10
N ALA A 344 3.31 -14.92 -7.44
CA ALA A 344 4.37 -15.87 -7.79
C ALA A 344 4.25 -16.37 -9.24
N LEU A 345 3.03 -16.62 -9.73
CA LEU A 345 2.80 -16.99 -11.14
C LEU A 345 3.17 -15.84 -12.10
N GLY A 346 2.89 -14.59 -11.73
CA GLY A 346 3.32 -13.41 -12.48
C GLY A 346 4.85 -13.28 -12.52
N ILE A 347 5.53 -13.52 -11.40
CA ILE A 347 7.00 -13.52 -11.29
C ILE A 347 7.59 -14.61 -12.19
N LEU A 348 7.05 -15.83 -12.15
CA LEU A 348 7.51 -16.94 -12.98
C LEU A 348 7.33 -16.67 -14.48
N LEU A 349 6.21 -16.06 -14.86
CA LEU A 349 5.97 -15.64 -16.24
C LEU A 349 7.01 -14.59 -16.69
N ALA A 350 7.29 -13.59 -15.84
CA ALA A 350 8.30 -12.58 -16.15
C ALA A 350 9.71 -13.17 -16.30
N ARG A 351 10.06 -14.10 -15.42
CA ARG A 351 11.32 -14.87 -15.47
C ARG A 351 11.44 -15.67 -16.77
N ALA A 352 10.37 -16.36 -17.16
CA ALA A 352 10.35 -17.16 -18.39
C ALA A 352 10.45 -16.30 -19.66
N LEU A 353 9.98 -15.05 -19.62
CA LEU A 353 10.06 -14.09 -20.71
C LEU A 353 11.34 -13.24 -20.70
N GLY A 354 12.25 -13.44 -19.72
CA GLY A 354 13.49 -12.68 -19.61
C GLY A 354 13.29 -11.19 -19.31
N LEU A 355 12.16 -10.81 -18.67
CA LEU A 355 11.82 -9.42 -18.36
C LEU A 355 12.54 -8.93 -17.09
N GLY A 356 12.96 -7.67 -17.06
CA GLY A 356 13.61 -7.03 -15.90
C GLY A 356 12.68 -6.82 -14.70
N PHE A 357 13.21 -6.24 -13.61
CA PHE A 357 12.51 -6.08 -12.33
C PHE A 357 11.15 -5.36 -12.45
N HIS A 358 11.10 -4.22 -13.15
CA HIS A 358 9.90 -3.38 -13.22
C HIS A 358 8.74 -4.07 -13.94
N ALA A 359 9.01 -4.76 -15.05
CA ALA A 359 8.03 -5.60 -15.72
C ALA A 359 7.64 -6.83 -14.90
N MET A 360 8.59 -7.43 -14.17
CA MET A 360 8.32 -8.55 -13.27
C MET A 360 7.37 -8.15 -12.15
N LEU A 361 7.61 -7.00 -11.50
CA LEU A 361 6.73 -6.44 -10.49
C LEU A 361 5.33 -6.15 -11.06
N LEU A 362 5.25 -5.57 -12.26
CA LEU A 362 3.96 -5.33 -12.93
C LEU A 362 3.22 -6.65 -13.19
N LEU A 363 3.86 -7.69 -13.70
CA LEU A 363 3.22 -8.99 -13.91
C LEU A 363 2.78 -9.66 -12.60
N ALA A 364 3.56 -9.50 -11.51
CA ALA A 364 3.15 -9.94 -10.18
C ALA A 364 1.87 -9.23 -9.72
N ARG A 365 1.80 -7.90 -9.88
CA ARG A 365 0.60 -7.08 -9.61
C ARG A 365 -0.58 -7.48 -10.51
N LEU A 366 -0.36 -7.78 -11.79
CA LEU A 366 -1.44 -8.22 -12.68
C LEU A 366 -2.00 -9.61 -12.31
N GLY A 367 -1.17 -10.49 -11.77
CA GLY A 367 -1.62 -11.74 -11.14
C GLY A 367 -2.62 -11.47 -9.99
N SER A 368 -2.27 -10.53 -9.09
CA SER A 368 -3.17 -10.04 -8.03
C SER A 368 -4.50 -9.51 -8.59
N VAL A 369 -4.43 -8.58 -9.56
CA VAL A 369 -5.61 -7.96 -10.18
C VAL A 369 -6.53 -9.00 -10.82
N ALA A 370 -5.97 -9.95 -11.57
CA ALA A 370 -6.75 -10.97 -12.26
C ALA A 370 -7.56 -11.84 -11.29
N VAL A 371 -6.92 -12.33 -10.22
CA VAL A 371 -7.58 -13.16 -9.20
C VAL A 371 -8.60 -12.36 -8.41
N TYR A 372 -8.27 -11.12 -8.02
CA TYR A 372 -9.21 -10.24 -7.32
C TYR A 372 -10.46 -9.96 -8.16
N ALA A 373 -10.28 -9.61 -9.43
CA ALA A 373 -11.39 -9.33 -10.35
C ALA A 373 -12.28 -10.57 -10.54
N ALA A 374 -11.69 -11.75 -10.69
CA ALA A 374 -12.42 -13.02 -10.82
C ALA A 374 -13.25 -13.32 -9.55
N LEU A 375 -12.65 -13.23 -8.36
CA LEU A 375 -13.32 -13.51 -7.09
C LEU A 375 -14.40 -12.47 -6.77
N GLY A 376 -14.13 -11.18 -6.96
CA GLY A 376 -15.11 -10.12 -6.75
C GLY A 376 -16.29 -10.23 -7.73
N ALA A 377 -16.04 -10.52 -9.02
CA ALA A 377 -17.10 -10.76 -9.98
C ALA A 377 -17.93 -12.00 -9.63
N LEU A 378 -17.26 -13.07 -9.16
CA LEU A 378 -17.93 -14.26 -8.65
C LEU A 378 -18.82 -13.93 -7.44
N ALA A 379 -18.35 -13.15 -6.48
CA ALA A 379 -19.13 -12.71 -5.33
C ALA A 379 -20.38 -11.92 -5.74
N VAL A 380 -20.24 -10.94 -6.65
CA VAL A 380 -21.37 -10.16 -7.20
C VAL A 380 -22.34 -11.04 -7.99
N ARG A 381 -21.85 -12.10 -8.65
CA ARG A 381 -22.67 -13.08 -9.35
C ARG A 381 -23.46 -13.96 -8.37
N LEU A 382 -22.81 -14.47 -7.33
CA LEU A 382 -23.36 -15.40 -6.35
C LEU A 382 -24.33 -14.74 -5.36
N ALA A 383 -24.11 -13.46 -5.03
CA ALA A 383 -24.95 -12.70 -4.13
C ALA A 383 -26.42 -12.72 -4.60
N PRO A 384 -27.36 -13.29 -3.80
CA PRO A 384 -28.77 -13.44 -4.20
C PRO A 384 -29.52 -12.11 -4.25
N ALA A 385 -29.05 -11.12 -3.48
CA ALA A 385 -29.64 -9.79 -3.34
C ALA A 385 -28.54 -8.80 -2.97
N ARG A 386 -28.87 -7.49 -3.00
CA ARG A 386 -27.96 -6.41 -2.56
C ARG A 386 -26.62 -6.38 -3.32
N LYS A 387 -26.62 -6.71 -4.61
CA LYS A 387 -25.40 -6.78 -5.43
C LYS A 387 -24.58 -5.49 -5.42
N ASN A 388 -25.24 -4.33 -5.30
CA ASN A 388 -24.55 -3.04 -5.23
C ASN A 388 -23.72 -2.85 -3.95
N VAL A 389 -24.02 -3.55 -2.86
CA VAL A 389 -23.19 -3.55 -1.64
C VAL A 389 -21.84 -4.20 -1.93
N PHE A 390 -21.85 -5.40 -2.52
CA PHE A 390 -20.62 -6.09 -2.93
C PHE A 390 -19.87 -5.31 -4.01
N PHE A 391 -20.61 -4.71 -4.95
CA PHE A 391 -20.04 -3.89 -6.02
C PHE A 391 -19.30 -2.66 -5.48
N ALA A 392 -19.95 -1.89 -4.59
CA ALA A 392 -19.36 -0.68 -4.03
C ALA A 392 -18.18 -1.01 -3.10
N ALA A 393 -18.33 -2.01 -2.22
CA ALA A 393 -17.25 -2.43 -1.32
C ALA A 393 -16.04 -2.99 -2.09
N GLY A 394 -16.26 -3.79 -3.14
CA GLY A 394 -15.18 -4.40 -3.93
C GLY A 394 -14.55 -3.50 -4.99
N LEU A 395 -15.10 -2.31 -5.24
CA LEU A 395 -14.49 -1.29 -6.11
C LEU A 395 -14.03 -0.05 -5.34
N LEU A 396 -13.94 -0.12 -4.01
CA LEU A 396 -13.29 0.93 -3.25
C LEU A 396 -11.84 1.09 -3.72
N PRO A 397 -11.33 2.33 -3.83
CA PRO A 397 -9.94 2.58 -4.15
C PRO A 397 -8.96 1.75 -3.31
N MET A 398 -9.21 1.55 -2.00
CA MET A 398 -8.33 0.72 -1.16
C MET A 398 -8.28 -0.74 -1.62
N ALA A 399 -9.41 -1.31 -2.05
CA ALA A 399 -9.44 -2.68 -2.52
C ALA A 399 -8.72 -2.83 -3.87
N LEU A 400 -8.86 -1.83 -4.74
CA LEU A 400 -8.19 -1.80 -6.05
C LEU A 400 -6.70 -1.49 -5.95
N SER A 401 -6.27 -0.64 -5.00
CA SER A 401 -4.85 -0.34 -4.76
C SER A 401 -4.12 -1.54 -4.20
N LEU A 402 -4.73 -2.28 -3.26
CA LEU A 402 -4.19 -3.55 -2.77
C LEU A 402 -4.13 -4.60 -3.89
N ALA A 403 -5.18 -4.69 -4.72
CA ALA A 403 -5.18 -5.59 -5.86
C ALA A 403 -4.12 -5.21 -6.91
N GLY A 404 -3.86 -3.90 -7.07
CA GLY A 404 -2.82 -3.35 -7.94
C GLY A 404 -1.42 -3.35 -7.32
N SER A 405 -1.23 -3.85 -6.10
CA SER A 405 0.08 -4.03 -5.47
C SER A 405 0.38 -5.51 -5.20
N VAL A 406 1.63 -5.83 -4.87
CA VAL A 406 1.97 -7.13 -4.30
C VAL A 406 1.58 -7.11 -2.82
N SER A 407 0.35 -7.55 -2.53
CA SER A 407 -0.20 -7.59 -1.17
C SER A 407 -0.81 -8.94 -0.82
N ALA A 408 -0.62 -9.37 0.42
CA ALA A 408 -1.31 -10.54 0.97
C ALA A 408 -2.83 -10.32 1.09
N ASP A 409 -3.27 -9.07 1.25
CA ASP A 409 -4.68 -8.74 1.48
C ASP A 409 -5.56 -9.00 0.23
N THR A 410 -4.97 -9.03 -0.95
CA THR A 410 -5.70 -9.17 -2.22
C THR A 410 -6.50 -10.46 -2.29
N LEU A 411 -5.86 -11.61 -2.06
CA LEU A 411 -6.54 -12.90 -2.08
C LEU A 411 -7.57 -12.98 -0.96
N VAL A 412 -7.20 -12.53 0.24
CA VAL A 412 -8.06 -12.58 1.43
C VAL A 412 -9.34 -11.77 1.22
N ASN A 413 -9.23 -10.55 0.69
CA ASN A 413 -10.38 -9.70 0.36
C ASN A 413 -11.30 -10.37 -0.68
N GLY A 414 -10.74 -10.94 -1.74
CA GLY A 414 -11.49 -11.66 -2.78
C GLY A 414 -12.25 -12.87 -2.21
N LEU A 415 -11.55 -13.71 -1.42
CA LEU A 415 -12.15 -14.88 -0.78
C LEU A 415 -13.23 -14.50 0.23
N ALA A 416 -13.03 -13.44 1.00
CA ALA A 416 -14.01 -12.92 1.97
C ALA A 416 -15.29 -12.40 1.31
N LEU A 417 -15.18 -11.74 0.15
CA LEU A 417 -16.33 -11.34 -0.65
C LEU A 417 -17.15 -12.55 -1.10
N VAL A 418 -16.48 -13.59 -1.63
CA VAL A 418 -17.14 -14.84 -2.07
C VAL A 418 -17.77 -15.57 -0.88
N PHE A 419 -17.05 -15.68 0.24
CA PHE A 419 -17.55 -16.29 1.46
C PHE A 419 -18.82 -15.60 1.97
N THR A 420 -18.79 -14.27 2.06
CA THR A 420 -19.93 -13.47 2.49
C THR A 420 -21.13 -13.62 1.54
N ALA A 421 -20.88 -13.67 0.22
CA ALA A 421 -21.93 -13.88 -0.78
C ALA A 421 -22.56 -15.28 -0.68
N LEU A 422 -21.77 -16.32 -0.43
CA LEU A 422 -22.26 -17.69 -0.24
C LEU A 422 -23.05 -17.84 1.08
N CYS A 423 -22.58 -17.26 2.17
CA CYS A 423 -23.32 -17.23 3.44
C CYS A 423 -24.67 -16.52 3.28
N LEU A 424 -24.70 -15.38 2.57
CA LEU A 424 -25.94 -14.66 2.25
C LEU A 424 -26.87 -15.50 1.36
N ARG A 425 -26.32 -16.20 0.35
CA ARG A 425 -27.06 -17.13 -0.50
C ARG A 425 -27.69 -18.26 0.30
N GLY A 426 -26.94 -18.89 1.21
CA GLY A 426 -27.46 -19.93 2.09
C GLY A 426 -28.54 -19.43 3.04
N LEU A 427 -28.44 -18.19 3.52
CA LEU A 427 -29.43 -17.55 4.38
C LEU A 427 -30.74 -17.25 3.64
N LEU A 428 -30.67 -16.64 2.45
CA LEU A 428 -31.85 -16.12 1.74
C LEU A 428 -32.46 -17.10 0.74
N CYS A 429 -31.66 -18.02 0.21
CA CYS A 429 -32.06 -18.97 -0.83
C CYS A 429 -31.68 -20.40 -0.42
N PRO A 430 -32.25 -20.94 0.67
CA PRO A 430 -31.83 -22.21 1.27
C PRO A 430 -31.94 -23.39 0.30
N ALA A 431 -32.93 -23.39 -0.61
CA ALA A 431 -33.10 -24.43 -1.62
C ALA A 431 -32.00 -24.42 -2.70
N GLN A 432 -31.24 -23.33 -2.84
CA GLN A 432 -30.18 -23.17 -3.84
C GLN A 432 -28.77 -23.42 -3.27
N LEU A 433 -28.66 -23.83 -2.00
CA LEU A 433 -27.37 -24.14 -1.37
C LEU A 433 -27.03 -25.62 -1.56
N GLY A 434 -26.50 -25.96 -2.73
CA GLY A 434 -26.07 -27.31 -3.07
C GLY A 434 -24.85 -27.78 -2.28
N ARG A 435 -24.44 -29.04 -2.50
CA ARG A 435 -23.26 -29.62 -1.84
C ARG A 435 -21.96 -28.92 -2.25
N ALA A 436 -21.88 -28.43 -3.49
CA ALA A 436 -20.71 -27.70 -3.98
C ALA A 436 -20.55 -26.35 -3.26
N GLU A 437 -21.63 -25.61 -3.06
CA GLU A 437 -21.59 -24.35 -2.30
C GLU A 437 -21.28 -24.57 -0.82
N GLN A 438 -21.81 -25.65 -0.22
CA GLN A 438 -21.47 -26.04 1.15
C GLN A 438 -19.98 -26.38 1.30
N ALA A 439 -19.43 -27.16 0.35
CA ALA A 439 -17.99 -27.44 0.30
C ALA A 439 -17.19 -26.14 0.09
N GLY A 440 -17.67 -25.23 -0.77
CA GLY A 440 -17.07 -23.92 -0.97
C GLY A 440 -16.99 -23.10 0.32
N ILE A 441 -18.06 -23.03 1.12
CA ILE A 441 -18.06 -22.34 2.43
C ILE A 441 -17.01 -22.97 3.36
N LEU A 442 -16.92 -24.30 3.41
CA LEU A 442 -15.95 -25.00 4.25
C LEU A 442 -14.50 -24.72 3.82
N VAL A 443 -14.21 -24.84 2.52
CA VAL A 443 -12.88 -24.58 1.97
C VAL A 443 -12.48 -23.12 2.20
N LEU A 444 -13.38 -22.17 1.92
CA LEU A 444 -13.10 -20.74 2.15
C LEU A 444 -12.84 -20.44 3.62
N ALA A 445 -13.58 -21.04 4.56
CA ALA A 445 -13.31 -20.90 5.99
C ALA A 445 -11.94 -21.46 6.39
N ALA A 446 -11.56 -22.62 5.82
CA ALA A 446 -10.26 -23.25 6.04
C ALA A 446 -9.10 -22.44 5.46
N LEU A 447 -9.34 -21.61 4.43
CA LEU A 447 -8.33 -20.71 3.85
C LEU A 447 -8.24 -19.37 4.59
N LEU A 448 -9.38 -18.76 4.91
CA LEU A 448 -9.43 -17.41 5.52
C LEU A 448 -8.83 -17.37 6.94
N GLY A 449 -9.10 -18.41 7.76
CA GLY A 449 -8.59 -18.48 9.13
C GLY A 449 -7.05 -18.41 9.22
N PRO A 450 -6.31 -19.30 8.54
CA PRO A 450 -4.85 -19.27 8.52
C PRO A 450 -4.23 -18.00 7.96
N MET A 451 -4.82 -17.44 6.89
CA MET A 451 -4.25 -16.29 6.18
C MET A 451 -4.27 -15.01 7.02
N LYS A 452 -5.27 -14.83 7.89
CA LYS A 452 -5.29 -13.71 8.84
C LYS A 452 -6.20 -14.02 10.04
N ALA A 453 -5.61 -14.01 11.23
CA ALA A 453 -6.29 -14.32 12.50
C ALA A 453 -7.60 -13.54 12.71
N ILE A 454 -7.58 -12.25 12.34
CA ILE A 454 -8.72 -11.34 12.50
C ILE A 454 -9.98 -11.80 11.75
N TYR A 455 -9.83 -12.64 10.71
CA TYR A 455 -10.94 -13.16 9.90
C TYR A 455 -11.48 -14.51 10.39
N LEU A 456 -10.96 -15.08 11.49
CA LEU A 456 -11.64 -16.16 12.20
C LEU A 456 -13.05 -15.76 12.61
N ALA A 457 -13.23 -14.50 13.03
CA ALA A 457 -14.55 -13.95 13.34
C ALA A 457 -15.47 -13.90 12.13
N LEU A 458 -14.96 -13.71 10.90
CA LEU A 458 -15.79 -13.64 9.69
C LEU A 458 -16.60 -14.92 9.48
N VAL A 459 -16.08 -16.07 9.95
CA VAL A 459 -16.72 -17.38 9.84
C VAL A 459 -18.06 -17.46 10.60
N LEU A 460 -18.31 -16.56 11.56
CA LEU A 460 -19.62 -16.37 12.22
C LEU A 460 -20.77 -16.18 11.23
N LEU A 461 -20.51 -15.67 10.02
CA LEU A 461 -21.53 -15.46 8.99
C LEU A 461 -22.20 -16.75 8.50
N CYS A 462 -21.65 -17.94 8.78
CA CYS A 462 -22.32 -19.22 8.48
C CYS A 462 -23.43 -19.58 9.48
N VAL A 463 -23.43 -18.99 10.67
CA VAL A 463 -24.38 -19.30 11.76
C VAL A 463 -25.85 -19.03 11.39
N PRO A 464 -26.21 -17.93 10.70
CA PRO A 464 -27.60 -17.64 10.34
C PRO A 464 -28.18 -18.60 9.29
N ILE A 465 -27.35 -19.39 8.60
CA ILE A 465 -27.81 -20.33 7.57
C ILE A 465 -28.83 -21.31 8.19
N PRO A 466 -30.07 -21.38 7.68
CA PRO A 466 -31.12 -22.19 8.28
C PRO A 466 -30.84 -23.69 8.07
N ALA A 467 -31.30 -24.52 9.01
CA ALA A 467 -31.09 -25.96 8.96
C ALA A 467 -31.66 -26.63 7.70
N ALA A 468 -32.71 -26.05 7.11
CA ALA A 468 -33.29 -26.51 5.85
C ALA A 468 -32.29 -26.44 4.68
N ALA A 469 -31.40 -25.43 4.66
CA ALA A 469 -30.36 -25.31 3.63
C ALA A 469 -29.26 -26.38 3.75
N LEU A 470 -29.09 -26.95 4.96
CA LEU A 470 -27.99 -27.84 5.30
C LEU A 470 -28.46 -29.29 5.51
N GLY A 471 -29.67 -29.65 5.07
CA GLY A 471 -30.18 -31.01 5.14
C GLY A 471 -30.61 -31.47 6.54
N GLY A 472 -31.06 -30.55 7.40
CA GLY A 472 -31.68 -30.84 8.70
C GLY A 472 -30.88 -30.33 9.91
N LYS A 473 -31.50 -30.36 11.11
CA LYS A 473 -30.92 -29.76 12.33
C LYS A 473 -29.56 -30.36 12.72
N LYS A 474 -29.45 -31.69 12.74
CA LYS A 474 -28.20 -32.39 13.12
C LYS A 474 -27.05 -32.04 12.17
N ARG A 475 -27.29 -32.16 10.86
CA ARG A 475 -26.30 -31.85 9.83
C ARG A 475 -25.93 -30.36 9.81
N SER A 476 -26.89 -29.47 10.08
CA SER A 476 -26.63 -28.04 10.21
C SER A 476 -25.64 -27.72 11.33
N TRP A 477 -25.84 -28.30 12.52
CA TRP A 477 -24.91 -28.13 13.64
C TRP A 477 -23.53 -28.72 13.34
N ALA A 478 -23.48 -29.94 12.79
CA ALA A 478 -22.22 -30.58 12.40
C ALA A 478 -21.46 -29.77 11.35
N PHE A 479 -22.15 -29.26 10.33
CA PHE A 479 -21.55 -28.42 9.28
C PHE A 479 -20.98 -27.13 9.85
N LYS A 480 -21.74 -26.42 10.70
CA LYS A 480 -21.26 -25.19 11.35
C LYS A 480 -20.06 -25.50 12.25
N ALA A 481 -20.13 -26.52 13.10
CA ALA A 481 -18.99 -26.93 13.93
C ALA A 481 -17.75 -27.25 13.08
N LEU A 482 -17.91 -27.94 11.96
CA LEU A 482 -16.82 -28.28 11.04
C LEU A 482 -16.20 -27.03 10.39
N VAL A 483 -17.03 -26.08 9.94
CA VAL A 483 -16.58 -24.80 9.36
C VAL A 483 -15.71 -24.02 10.36
N TRP A 484 -16.12 -23.98 11.62
CA TRP A 484 -15.37 -23.32 12.69
C TRP A 484 -14.10 -24.08 13.06
N ALA A 485 -14.19 -25.41 13.19
CA ALA A 485 -13.04 -26.26 13.47
C ALA A 485 -11.98 -26.15 12.36
N ALA A 486 -12.39 -26.09 11.09
CA ALA A 486 -11.48 -25.93 9.96
C ALA A 486 -10.75 -24.58 10.00
N ALA A 487 -11.47 -23.49 10.28
CA ALA A 487 -10.85 -22.16 10.41
C ALA A 487 -9.87 -22.09 11.60
N ALA A 488 -10.28 -22.60 12.77
CA ALA A 488 -9.47 -22.57 13.99
C ALA A 488 -8.25 -23.51 13.91
N ALA A 489 -8.43 -24.75 13.43
CA ALA A 489 -7.35 -25.71 13.28
C ALA A 489 -6.30 -25.22 12.27
N GLY A 490 -6.75 -24.67 11.14
CA GLY A 490 -5.86 -24.06 10.17
C GLY A 490 -5.08 -22.89 10.77
N TRP A 491 -5.75 -22.01 11.51
CA TRP A 491 -5.05 -20.90 12.17
C TRP A 491 -4.03 -21.38 13.21
N LEU A 492 -4.39 -22.30 14.09
CA LEU A 492 -3.49 -22.87 15.10
C LEU A 492 -2.29 -23.58 14.48
N TRP A 493 -2.47 -24.28 13.36
CA TRP A 493 -1.39 -24.95 12.64
C TRP A 493 -0.33 -23.96 12.12
N PHE A 494 -0.77 -22.86 11.48
CA PHE A 494 0.14 -21.89 10.87
C PHE A 494 0.64 -20.80 11.84
N ASN A 495 -0.08 -20.54 12.94
CA ASN A 495 0.19 -19.41 13.85
C ASN A 495 0.35 -19.82 15.32
N GLY A 496 0.50 -21.12 15.63
CA GLY A 496 0.62 -21.60 17.01
C GLY A 496 1.78 -20.97 17.79
N SER A 497 2.92 -20.69 17.13
CA SER A 497 4.06 -19.98 17.72
C SER A 497 3.73 -18.53 18.09
N THR A 498 2.91 -17.85 17.28
CA THR A 498 2.41 -16.49 17.57
C THR A 498 1.54 -16.49 18.81
N VAL A 499 0.73 -17.53 19.03
CA VAL A 499 -0.04 -17.69 20.27
C VAL A 499 0.90 -17.78 21.46
N SER A 500 1.87 -18.68 21.43
CA SER A 500 2.87 -18.79 22.50
C SER A 500 3.59 -17.46 22.78
N TYR A 501 3.94 -16.70 21.74
CA TYR A 501 4.55 -15.38 21.88
C TYR A 501 3.60 -14.34 22.52
N MET A 502 2.32 -14.32 22.15
CA MET A 502 1.32 -13.42 22.77
C MET A 502 1.13 -13.70 24.26
N PHE A 503 1.38 -14.93 24.72
CA PHE A 503 1.30 -15.34 26.11
C PHE A 503 2.63 -15.25 26.88
N ARG A 504 3.70 -14.69 26.30
CA ARG A 504 5.07 -14.65 26.89
C ARG A 504 5.20 -14.02 28.27
N SER A 505 4.25 -13.18 28.68
CA SER A 505 4.22 -12.51 29.98
C SER A 505 3.06 -12.97 30.86
N VAL A 506 2.44 -14.10 30.53
CA VAL A 506 1.40 -14.71 31.35
C VAL A 506 2.03 -15.94 32.00
N ASP A 507 2.13 -15.93 33.33
CA ASP A 507 2.73 -17.02 34.08
C ASP A 507 1.96 -18.32 33.83
N VAL A 508 2.54 -19.20 33.01
CA VAL A 508 1.87 -20.37 32.45
C VAL A 508 1.63 -21.43 33.53
N GLU A 509 2.55 -21.56 34.50
CA GLU A 509 2.37 -22.47 35.65
C GLU A 509 1.17 -22.06 36.52
N ARG A 510 0.95 -20.74 36.65
CA ARG A 510 -0.19 -20.19 37.39
C ARG A 510 -1.51 -20.26 36.62
N ILE A 511 -1.49 -20.14 35.28
CA ILE A 511 -2.68 -20.43 34.44
C ILE A 511 -3.06 -21.90 34.54
N TRP A 512 -2.08 -22.81 34.51
CA TRP A 512 -2.33 -24.24 34.69
C TRP A 512 -2.99 -24.53 36.03
N PHE A 513 -2.58 -23.86 37.11
CA PHE A 513 -3.23 -23.96 38.42
C PHE A 513 -4.71 -23.51 38.39
N VAL A 514 -5.02 -22.40 37.70
CA VAL A 514 -6.40 -21.91 37.52
C VAL A 514 -7.23 -22.85 36.65
N LEU A 515 -6.69 -23.33 35.52
CA LEU A 515 -7.36 -24.30 34.64
C LEU A 515 -7.54 -25.67 35.32
N LEU A 516 -6.59 -26.12 36.14
CA LEU A 516 -6.70 -27.31 36.99
C LEU A 516 -7.75 -27.16 38.09
N CYS A 517 -7.95 -25.96 38.62
CA CYS A 517 -9.05 -25.66 39.55
C CYS A 517 -10.42 -25.56 38.85
N ILE A 518 -10.46 -25.16 37.58
CA ILE A 518 -11.69 -24.98 36.79
C ILE A 518 -12.14 -26.28 36.10
N ALA A 519 -11.21 -27.16 35.71
CA ALA A 519 -11.51 -28.40 34.98
C ALA A 519 -12.43 -29.39 35.74
N PRO A 520 -12.28 -29.63 37.06
CA PRO A 520 -13.22 -30.43 37.83
C PRO A 520 -14.61 -29.79 37.90
N VAL A 521 -14.67 -28.45 37.95
CA VAL A 521 -15.92 -27.68 38.06
C VAL A 521 -16.69 -27.66 36.74
N ILE A 522 -16.02 -27.53 35.59
CA ILE A 522 -16.65 -27.64 34.26
C ILE A 522 -17.13 -29.07 34.02
N ALA A 523 -16.34 -30.08 34.39
CA ALA A 523 -16.72 -31.48 34.27
C ALA A 523 -17.95 -31.82 35.16
N LEU A 524 -18.00 -31.30 36.39
CA LEU A 524 -19.14 -31.47 37.32
C LEU A 524 -20.37 -30.64 36.93
N ALA A 525 -20.20 -29.44 36.37
CA ALA A 525 -21.28 -28.58 35.89
C ALA A 525 -21.95 -29.17 34.63
N VAL A 526 -21.17 -29.69 33.68
CA VAL A 526 -21.69 -30.35 32.48
C VAL A 526 -22.37 -31.69 32.84
N ALA A 527 -21.83 -32.45 33.80
CA ALA A 527 -22.44 -33.69 34.27
C ALA A 527 -23.75 -33.47 35.09
N GLY A 528 -23.83 -32.39 35.87
CA GLY A 528 -24.99 -32.06 36.70
C GLY A 528 -26.14 -31.36 35.97
N TRP A 529 -25.84 -30.50 34.99
CA TRP A 529 -26.86 -29.77 34.22
C TRP A 529 -27.68 -30.69 33.31
N LEU A 530 -27.09 -31.80 32.86
CA LEU A 530 -27.67 -32.67 31.86
C LEU A 530 -28.66 -33.74 32.36
N ARG A 531 -28.97 -33.85 33.68
CA ARG A 531 -29.75 -35.02 34.15
C ARG A 531 -31.13 -34.88 34.83
N TRP A 532 -31.50 -33.98 35.78
CA TRP A 532 -32.62 -34.44 36.66
C TRP A 532 -33.68 -33.53 37.35
N GLY A 533 -33.62 -32.20 37.46
CA GLY A 533 -34.48 -31.51 38.46
C GLY A 533 -35.49 -30.46 37.97
N LYS A 534 -36.81 -30.68 38.14
CA LYS A 534 -37.86 -29.65 37.94
C LYS A 534 -38.20 -28.79 39.19
N ARG A 535 -37.66 -29.08 40.38
CA ARG A 535 -38.02 -28.41 41.66
C ARG A 535 -37.27 -27.08 41.89
N ARG A 536 -37.88 -26.15 42.64
CA ARG A 536 -37.47 -24.73 42.76
C ARG A 536 -36.13 -24.51 43.48
N TRP A 537 -35.86 -25.22 44.59
CA TRP A 537 -34.59 -25.09 45.33
C TRP A 537 -33.37 -25.59 44.54
N PHE A 538 -33.58 -26.51 43.60
CA PHE A 538 -32.58 -27.07 42.69
C PHE A 538 -32.13 -26.10 41.57
N ARG A 539 -32.99 -25.12 41.21
CA ARG A 539 -32.62 -24.04 40.28
C ARG A 539 -31.91 -22.90 41.00
N ILE A 540 -32.24 -22.67 42.27
CA ILE A 540 -31.61 -21.66 43.12
C ILE A 540 -30.16 -22.04 43.43
N THR A 541 -29.87 -23.32 43.67
CA THR A 541 -28.50 -23.83 43.83
C THR A 541 -27.69 -23.81 42.53
N ALA A 542 -28.30 -24.10 41.36
CA ALA A 542 -27.63 -23.94 40.06
C ALA A 542 -27.30 -22.48 39.74
N LEU A 543 -28.17 -21.53 40.12
CA LEU A 543 -27.91 -20.09 40.02
C LEU A 543 -26.82 -19.65 41.01
N ALA A 544 -26.78 -20.18 42.23
CA ALA A 544 -25.74 -19.90 43.22
C ALA A 544 -24.36 -20.44 42.78
N VAL A 545 -24.32 -21.63 42.18
CA VAL A 545 -23.09 -22.21 41.62
C VAL A 545 -22.64 -21.45 40.37
N GLY A 546 -23.57 -21.06 39.48
CA GLY A 546 -23.27 -20.18 38.36
C GLY A 546 -22.70 -18.82 38.81
N ALA A 547 -23.27 -18.24 39.88
CA ALA A 547 -22.76 -17.01 40.48
C ALA A 547 -21.37 -17.20 41.13
N LEU A 548 -21.14 -18.32 41.83
CA LEU A 548 -19.83 -18.68 42.38
C LEU A 548 -18.79 -18.94 41.29
N THR A 549 -19.20 -19.48 40.13
CA THR A 549 -18.33 -19.70 38.96
C THR A 549 -17.95 -18.37 38.32
N VAL A 550 -18.91 -17.44 38.20
CA VAL A 550 -18.65 -16.06 37.76
C VAL A 550 -17.76 -15.33 38.77
N LEU A 551 -17.93 -15.53 40.07
CA LEU A 551 -17.07 -14.97 41.12
C LEU A 551 -15.67 -15.59 41.13
N ALA A 552 -15.52 -16.88 40.82
CA ALA A 552 -14.22 -17.54 40.72
C ALA A 552 -13.49 -17.16 39.42
N LEU A 553 -14.21 -17.00 38.30
CA LEU A 553 -13.66 -16.42 37.07
C LEU A 553 -13.27 -14.96 37.28
N ALA A 554 -14.12 -14.18 37.95
CA ALA A 554 -13.82 -12.80 38.31
C ALA A 554 -12.63 -12.72 39.29
N GLY A 555 -12.53 -13.64 40.26
CA GLY A 555 -11.41 -13.74 41.20
C GLY A 555 -10.11 -14.16 40.51
N GLY A 556 -10.16 -15.10 39.57
CA GLY A 556 -9.02 -15.48 38.73
C GLY A 556 -8.58 -14.33 37.82
N VAL A 557 -9.52 -13.60 37.23
CA VAL A 557 -9.24 -12.38 36.44
C VAL A 557 -8.65 -11.28 37.32
N LEU A 558 -9.18 -11.06 38.53
CA LEU A 558 -8.67 -10.06 39.48
C LEU A 558 -7.29 -10.44 40.04
N TRP A 559 -7.03 -11.73 40.26
CA TRP A 559 -5.75 -12.21 40.76
C TRP A 559 -4.66 -12.22 39.67
N VAL A 560 -5.02 -12.60 38.43
CA VAL A 560 -4.18 -12.39 37.24
C VAL A 560 -3.93 -10.89 37.08
N ALA A 561 -4.96 -10.04 37.10
CA ALA A 561 -4.78 -8.58 37.03
C ALA A 561 -3.92 -8.00 38.17
N ALA A 562 -3.88 -8.62 39.35
CA ALA A 562 -3.03 -8.20 40.46
C ALA A 562 -1.58 -8.73 40.35
N ASN A 563 -1.30 -9.73 39.51
CA ASN A 563 -0.03 -10.47 39.52
C ASN A 563 0.54 -10.84 38.13
N SER A 564 -0.05 -10.38 37.02
CA SER A 564 0.33 -10.77 35.64
C SER A 564 1.12 -9.70 34.88
N GLY A 565 2.09 -9.08 35.53
CA GLY A 565 3.10 -8.29 34.84
C GLY A 565 4.17 -7.85 35.82
N GLU A 566 5.42 -8.17 35.52
CA GLU A 566 6.54 -7.39 36.02
C GLU A 566 6.30 -5.94 35.56
N THR A 567 5.97 -5.06 36.51
CA THR A 567 6.04 -3.63 36.26
C THR A 567 7.51 -3.32 36.06
N LEU A 568 7.90 -3.03 34.81
CA LEU A 568 9.26 -2.60 34.47
C LEU A 568 9.70 -1.54 35.48
N THR A 569 10.89 -1.68 36.05
CA THR A 569 11.44 -0.61 36.88
C THR A 569 11.62 0.64 36.03
N PRO A 570 11.63 1.86 36.61
CA PRO A 570 11.93 3.07 35.87
C PRO A 570 13.25 2.98 35.08
N GLU A 571 14.25 2.24 35.60
CA GLU A 571 15.51 2.00 34.89
C GLU A 571 15.35 1.06 33.70
N GLU A 572 14.62 -0.06 33.84
CA GLU A 572 14.34 -1.00 32.74
C GLU A 572 13.51 -0.35 31.63
N TYR A 573 12.54 0.47 32.02
CA TYR A 573 11.75 1.26 31.08
C TYR A 573 12.63 2.26 30.32
N ALA A 574 13.48 3.01 31.01
CA ALA A 574 14.42 3.95 30.38
C ALA A 574 15.41 3.25 29.45
N ALA A 575 15.95 2.09 29.86
CA ALA A 575 16.85 1.28 29.06
C ALA A 575 16.17 0.65 27.83
N SER A 576 14.84 0.51 27.86
CA SER A 576 14.07 -0.04 26.74
C SER A 576 13.83 0.94 25.59
N ILE A 577 14.09 2.23 25.80
CA ILE A 577 13.83 3.28 24.81
C ILE A 577 14.89 3.23 23.71
N GLN A 578 14.44 2.98 22.49
CA GLN A 578 15.26 2.98 21.29
C GLN A 578 15.64 4.41 20.89
N PRO A 579 16.64 4.61 20.00
CA PRO A 579 17.01 5.93 19.50
C PRO A 579 15.85 6.71 18.85
N ASN A 580 14.84 6.02 18.32
CA ASN A 580 13.63 6.62 17.76
C ASN A 580 12.62 7.09 18.83
N GLY A 581 12.92 6.89 20.12
CA GLY A 581 12.06 7.26 21.24
C GLY A 581 10.99 6.21 21.59
N GLU A 582 10.92 5.08 20.91
CA GLU A 582 9.94 4.01 21.16
C GLU A 582 10.49 2.95 22.11
N SER A 583 9.64 2.42 22.99
CA SER A 583 10.01 1.29 23.84
C SER A 583 10.12 0.00 23.02
N THR A 584 11.14 -0.81 23.29
CA THR A 584 11.22 -2.20 22.82
C THR A 584 10.13 -3.09 23.42
N TYR A 585 9.53 -2.68 24.54
CA TYR A 585 8.36 -3.34 25.13
C TYR A 585 7.07 -2.87 24.47
N VAL A 586 6.28 -3.84 24.03
CA VAL A 586 4.93 -3.64 23.45
C VAL A 586 3.86 -4.16 24.40
N TYR A 587 2.62 -3.69 24.25
CA TYR A 587 1.51 -4.18 25.07
C TYR A 587 1.36 -5.71 24.95
N SER A 588 1.44 -6.40 26.09
CA SER A 588 1.12 -7.82 26.20
C SER A 588 -0.27 -8.04 26.80
N PHE A 589 -0.79 -9.26 26.69
CA PHE A 589 -2.07 -9.60 27.34
C PHE A 589 -2.02 -9.39 28.86
N GLY A 590 -0.91 -9.76 29.50
CA GLY A 590 -0.71 -9.54 30.94
C GLY A 590 -0.69 -8.05 31.31
N TYR A 591 0.01 -7.22 30.51
CA TYR A 591 0.07 -5.77 30.70
C TYR A 591 -1.31 -5.11 30.56
N ILE A 592 -2.09 -5.52 29.57
CA ILE A 592 -3.46 -5.01 29.34
C ILE A 592 -4.35 -5.27 30.57
N LEU A 593 -4.26 -6.48 31.15
CA LEU A 593 -5.08 -6.86 32.30
C LEU A 593 -4.69 -6.13 33.60
N THR A 594 -3.41 -5.79 33.76
CA THR A 594 -2.93 -5.06 34.94
C THR A 594 -3.08 -3.53 34.79
N HIS A 595 -3.20 -3.01 33.56
CA HIS A 595 -3.30 -1.58 33.24
C HIS A 595 -4.59 -1.23 32.49
N ILE A 596 -5.73 -1.72 32.96
CA ILE A 596 -7.05 -1.52 32.31
C ILE A 596 -7.38 -0.03 32.12
N PRO A 597 -7.24 0.87 33.12
CA PRO A 597 -7.57 2.28 32.93
C PRO A 597 -6.70 2.97 31.86
N GLN A 598 -5.40 2.68 31.85
CA GLN A 598 -4.45 3.22 30.87
C GLN A 598 -4.75 2.68 29.46
N THR A 599 -5.04 1.39 29.35
CA THR A 599 -5.41 0.75 28.08
C THR A 599 -6.73 1.32 27.55
N PHE A 600 -7.72 1.54 28.42
CA PHE A 600 -8.97 2.20 28.03
C PHE A 600 -8.74 3.63 27.56
N LYS A 601 -7.91 4.41 28.26
CA LYS A 601 -7.50 5.76 27.84
C LYS A 601 -6.81 5.74 26.48
N LEU A 602 -5.90 4.80 26.25
CA LEU A 602 -5.25 4.58 24.94
C LEU A 602 -6.28 4.34 23.84
N LEU A 603 -7.25 3.45 24.07
CA LEU A 603 -8.31 3.14 23.10
C LEU A 603 -9.18 4.37 22.78
N VAL A 604 -9.59 5.14 23.79
CA VAL A 604 -10.38 6.36 23.60
C VAL A 604 -9.59 7.41 22.85
N ASN A 605 -8.31 7.64 23.23
CA ASN A 605 -7.42 8.57 22.53
C ASN A 605 -7.22 8.16 21.08
N THR A 606 -7.02 6.87 20.83
CA THR A 606 -6.87 6.30 19.49
C THR A 606 -8.12 6.55 18.65
N LEU A 607 -9.31 6.26 19.18
CA LEU A 607 -10.55 6.51 18.44
C LEU A 607 -10.77 8.01 18.18
N GLY A 608 -10.45 8.88 19.15
CA GLY A 608 -10.58 10.32 18.99
C GLY A 608 -9.64 10.92 17.94
N SER A 609 -8.42 10.39 17.83
CA SER A 609 -7.37 10.95 16.96
C SER A 609 -7.24 10.25 15.60
N GLN A 610 -7.44 8.93 15.53
CA GLN A 610 -7.15 8.13 14.34
C GLN A 610 -8.39 7.75 13.53
N LEU A 611 -9.61 8.00 14.02
CA LEU A 611 -10.83 7.65 13.29
C LEU A 611 -10.89 8.26 11.87
N PRO A 612 -10.53 9.54 11.62
CA PRO A 612 -10.47 10.08 10.27
C PRO A 612 -9.53 9.29 9.36
N ARG A 613 -8.34 8.94 9.87
CA ARG A 613 -7.33 8.15 9.15
C ARG A 613 -7.82 6.72 8.87
N TYR A 614 -8.55 6.09 9.79
CA TYR A 614 -9.18 4.79 9.55
C TYR A 614 -10.27 4.86 8.48
N LEU A 615 -11.06 5.93 8.43
CA LEU A 615 -12.08 6.10 7.39
C LEU A 615 -11.45 6.38 6.02
N GLN A 616 -10.45 7.26 5.94
CA GLN A 616 -9.69 7.49 4.70
C GLN A 616 -8.98 6.20 4.24
N GLY A 617 -8.34 5.47 5.15
CA GLY A 617 -7.72 4.18 4.86
C GLY A 617 -8.72 3.09 4.43
N LEU A 618 -9.95 3.08 4.96
CA LEU A 618 -10.97 2.13 4.52
C LEU A 618 -11.36 2.35 3.06
N VAL A 619 -11.54 3.61 2.65
CA VAL A 619 -11.98 3.93 1.28
C VAL A 619 -10.83 4.05 0.29
N GLY A 620 -9.58 4.15 0.75
CA GLY A 620 -8.39 4.25 -0.12
C GLY A 620 -7.96 5.66 -0.43
N ALA A 621 -8.27 6.60 0.48
CA ALA A 621 -7.83 7.98 0.41
C ALA A 621 -6.43 8.21 1.06
N LEU A 622 -5.73 7.15 1.45
CA LEU A 622 -4.34 7.15 1.90
C LEU A 622 -3.52 6.25 0.97
N PRO A 623 -3.01 6.77 -0.15
CA PRO A 623 -2.26 5.96 -1.13
C PRO A 623 -0.86 5.60 -0.62
N GLY A 624 -0.37 4.45 -1.09
CA GLY A 624 0.94 3.91 -0.73
C GLY A 624 0.98 3.31 0.67
N GLU A 625 2.17 3.16 1.24
CA GLU A 625 2.34 2.81 2.66
C GLU A 625 2.08 4.05 3.54
N PRO A 626 0.94 4.14 4.25
CA PRO A 626 0.54 5.38 4.92
C PRO A 626 1.46 5.79 6.06
N ILE A 627 2.19 4.82 6.64
CA ILE A 627 3.15 5.06 7.72
C ILE A 627 4.39 5.79 7.19
N VAL A 628 4.80 5.50 5.96
CA VAL A 628 6.04 6.04 5.38
C VAL A 628 5.79 7.38 4.68
N TYR A 629 4.79 7.45 3.79
CA TYR A 629 4.63 8.62 2.92
C TYR A 629 3.66 9.68 3.46
N GLY A 630 2.70 9.29 4.31
CA GLY A 630 1.69 10.22 4.85
C GLY A 630 0.87 10.96 3.80
N LEU A 631 0.71 10.41 2.59
CA LEU A 631 -0.04 11.05 1.51
C LEU A 631 -1.55 10.97 1.78
N GLU A 632 -2.25 12.07 1.50
CA GLU A 632 -3.70 12.16 1.72
C GLU A 632 -4.43 12.68 0.48
N VAL A 633 -5.43 11.91 0.03
CA VAL A 633 -6.37 12.30 -1.02
C VAL A 633 -7.40 13.27 -0.44
N SER A 634 -7.98 14.12 -1.29
CA SER A 634 -8.93 15.15 -0.88
C SER A 634 -10.09 14.59 -0.07
N TRP A 635 -10.43 15.27 1.03
CA TRP A 635 -11.63 14.99 1.84
C TRP A 635 -12.93 15.00 1.01
N LEU A 636 -12.99 15.76 -0.08
CA LEU A 636 -14.15 15.73 -0.98
C LEU A 636 -14.36 14.34 -1.58
N LEU A 637 -13.29 13.69 -2.04
CA LEU A 637 -13.36 12.31 -2.57
C LEU A 637 -13.63 11.31 -1.45
N THR A 638 -13.02 11.49 -0.28
CA THR A 638 -13.30 10.65 0.89
C THR A 638 -14.79 10.67 1.26
N ILE A 639 -15.38 11.87 1.37
CA ILE A 639 -16.81 12.04 1.66
C ILE A 639 -17.66 11.46 0.53
N ALA A 640 -17.29 11.66 -0.73
CA ALA A 640 -18.02 11.08 -1.88
C ALA A 640 -18.02 9.54 -1.86
N LEU A 641 -16.91 8.90 -1.48
CA LEU A 641 -16.81 7.45 -1.35
C LEU A 641 -17.61 6.93 -0.15
N LEU A 642 -17.56 7.60 1.00
CA LEU A 642 -18.40 7.25 2.14
C LEU A 642 -19.89 7.41 1.80
N ALA A 643 -20.26 8.48 1.09
CA ALA A 643 -21.62 8.68 0.59
C ALA A 643 -22.03 7.62 -0.43
N LEU A 644 -21.11 7.15 -1.28
CA LEU A 644 -21.35 6.02 -2.20
C LEU A 644 -21.66 4.73 -1.43
N LEU A 645 -20.96 4.45 -0.33
CA LEU A 645 -21.24 3.30 0.52
C LEU A 645 -22.64 3.39 1.16
N VAL A 646 -23.03 4.58 1.64
CA VAL A 646 -24.39 4.82 2.13
C VAL A 646 -25.42 4.66 1.00
N TRP A 647 -25.13 5.18 -0.20
CA TRP A 647 -25.99 5.05 -1.37
C TRP A 647 -26.20 3.58 -1.77
N ALA A 648 -25.17 2.74 -1.66
CA ALA A 648 -25.25 1.31 -1.93
C ALA A 648 -26.19 0.56 -0.97
N CYS A 649 -26.42 1.12 0.21
CA CYS A 649 -27.32 0.61 1.23
C CYS A 649 -28.78 1.05 1.02
N LEU A 650 -29.07 2.08 0.23
CA LEU A 650 -30.41 2.61 0.08
C LEU A 650 -31.35 1.64 -0.66
N GLN A 651 -32.61 1.60 -0.22
CA GLN A 651 -33.58 0.61 -0.67
C GLN A 651 -34.81 1.21 -1.34
N PRO A 652 -35.43 0.52 -2.31
CA PRO A 652 -36.74 0.90 -2.79
C PRO A 652 -37.76 1.01 -1.64
N VAL A 653 -38.66 1.98 -1.71
CA VAL A 653 -39.65 2.26 -0.65
C VAL A 653 -40.44 1.00 -0.24
N GLU A 654 -40.73 0.12 -1.19
CA GLU A 654 -41.55 -1.09 -0.98
C GLU A 654 -40.72 -2.32 -0.55
N ALA A 655 -39.40 -2.18 -0.39
CA ALA A 655 -38.53 -3.32 -0.11
C ALA A 655 -38.79 -3.92 1.28
N LYS A 656 -39.06 -5.23 1.34
CA LYS A 656 -39.17 -5.97 2.60
C LYS A 656 -37.81 -6.10 3.29
N PRO A 657 -37.77 -6.20 4.64
CA PRO A 657 -36.53 -6.43 5.35
C PRO A 657 -35.95 -7.77 4.91
N LEU A 658 -34.64 -7.80 4.65
CA LEU A 658 -33.98 -8.96 4.08
C LEU A 658 -33.41 -9.86 5.18
N LEU A 659 -33.01 -9.28 6.31
CA LEU A 659 -32.44 -10.01 7.44
C LEU A 659 -33.42 -10.12 8.62
N GLY A 660 -33.59 -11.35 9.14
CA GLY A 660 -34.27 -11.57 10.41
C GLY A 660 -33.46 -11.12 11.62
N ARG A 661 -34.10 -10.96 12.80
CA ARG A 661 -33.42 -10.46 14.03
C ARG A 661 -32.16 -11.22 14.39
N GLY A 662 -32.19 -12.57 14.34
CA GLY A 662 -31.01 -13.39 14.65
C GLY A 662 -29.85 -13.13 13.69
N ALA A 663 -30.12 -13.06 12.39
CA ALA A 663 -29.09 -12.77 11.38
C ALA A 663 -28.46 -11.39 11.59
N ARG A 664 -29.25 -10.37 11.93
CA ARG A 664 -28.74 -9.01 12.24
C ARG A 664 -27.78 -9.01 13.42
N TRP A 665 -28.12 -9.71 14.51
CA TRP A 665 -27.23 -9.85 15.66
C TRP A 665 -25.93 -10.56 15.30
N THR A 666 -26.00 -11.64 14.51
CA THR A 666 -24.80 -12.36 14.09
C THR A 666 -23.89 -11.50 13.20
N LEU A 667 -24.45 -10.81 12.20
CA LEU A 667 -23.67 -9.91 11.35
C LEU A 667 -23.05 -8.78 12.19
N GLY A 668 -23.81 -8.19 13.13
CA GLY A 668 -23.32 -7.13 14.01
C GLY A 668 -22.18 -7.62 14.91
N LEU A 669 -22.35 -8.78 15.54
CA LEU A 669 -21.29 -9.41 16.34
C LEU A 669 -20.06 -9.72 15.50
N THR A 670 -20.24 -10.16 14.25
CA THR A 670 -19.12 -10.44 13.33
C THR A 670 -18.32 -9.17 13.04
N VAL A 671 -19.00 -8.07 12.69
CA VAL A 671 -18.37 -6.76 12.42
C VAL A 671 -17.59 -6.27 13.64
N LEU A 672 -18.21 -6.31 14.82
CA LEU A 672 -17.58 -5.89 16.07
C LEU A 672 -16.39 -6.79 16.45
N ALA A 673 -16.51 -8.10 16.27
CA ALA A 673 -15.44 -9.05 16.57
C ALA A 673 -14.23 -8.86 15.64
N VAL A 674 -14.43 -8.67 14.33
CA VAL A 674 -13.31 -8.38 13.40
C VAL A 674 -12.62 -7.06 13.75
N ALA A 675 -13.39 -6.01 14.06
CA ALA A 675 -12.84 -4.73 14.47
C ALA A 675 -12.05 -4.82 15.79
N ALA A 676 -12.60 -5.53 16.78
CA ALA A 676 -11.96 -5.76 18.08
C ALA A 676 -10.69 -6.60 17.94
N LEU A 677 -10.71 -7.67 17.15
CA LEU A 677 -9.52 -8.50 16.90
C LEU A 677 -8.44 -7.73 16.15
N SER A 678 -8.82 -6.84 15.22
CA SER A 678 -7.88 -5.96 14.51
C SER A 678 -7.24 -4.95 15.47
N MET A 679 -8.02 -4.37 16.38
CA MET A 679 -7.51 -3.47 17.40
C MET A 679 -6.60 -4.18 18.40
N LEU A 680 -7.00 -5.38 18.85
CA LEU A 680 -6.19 -6.20 19.77
C LEU A 680 -4.88 -6.62 19.11
N ALA A 681 -4.92 -7.04 17.84
CA ALA A 681 -3.73 -7.36 17.09
C ALA A 681 -2.78 -6.15 17.04
N ALA A 682 -3.26 -4.97 16.59
CA ALA A 682 -2.44 -3.76 16.53
C ALA A 682 -1.90 -3.31 17.90
N LEU A 683 -2.70 -3.50 18.96
CA LEU A 683 -2.28 -3.22 20.33
C LEU A 683 -1.05 -4.05 20.72
N CYS A 684 -1.01 -5.34 20.37
CA CYS A 684 0.15 -6.20 20.65
C CYS A 684 1.44 -5.81 19.92
N TRP A 685 1.38 -4.90 18.94
CA TRP A 685 2.53 -4.32 18.24
C TRP A 685 2.80 -2.86 18.66
N THR A 686 2.00 -2.30 19.57
CA THR A 686 2.13 -0.91 20.01
C THR A 686 3.13 -0.83 21.16
N PRO A 687 4.19 0.00 21.07
CA PRO A 687 5.07 0.29 22.19
C PRO A 687 4.31 0.87 23.39
N ILE A 688 4.67 0.44 24.60
CA ILE A 688 3.94 0.82 25.83
C ILE A 688 3.97 2.32 26.14
N ASN A 689 4.88 3.07 25.52
CA ASN A 689 5.07 4.50 25.73
C ASN A 689 4.27 5.38 24.75
N LEU A 690 3.51 4.79 23.82
CA LEU A 690 2.65 5.54 22.89
C LEU A 690 1.29 5.89 23.50
N THR A 691 0.72 7.00 23.03
CA THR A 691 -0.60 7.50 23.46
C THR A 691 -1.74 7.14 22.50
N THR A 692 -1.42 6.50 21.38
CA THR A 692 -2.35 5.94 20.39
C THR A 692 -1.84 4.61 19.87
N ILE A 693 -2.74 3.71 19.45
CA ILE A 693 -2.39 2.41 18.88
C ILE A 693 -1.67 2.60 17.54
N PHE A 694 -0.54 1.93 17.40
CA PHE A 694 0.30 1.95 16.20
C PHE A 694 -0.12 0.86 15.21
N GLY A 695 0.09 1.10 13.90
CA GLY A 695 -0.08 0.08 12.85
C GLY A 695 -1.51 -0.34 12.51
N MET A 696 -2.54 0.14 13.22
CA MET A 696 -3.95 -0.10 12.85
C MET A 696 -4.32 0.69 11.59
N GLN A 697 -4.93 0.02 10.62
CA GLN A 697 -5.35 0.66 9.37
C GLN A 697 -6.78 0.30 8.98
N GLY A 698 -7.47 1.24 8.32
CA GLY A 698 -8.86 1.05 7.87
C GLY A 698 -9.06 -0.12 6.91
N ARG A 699 -8.03 -0.47 6.13
CA ARG A 699 -8.04 -1.59 5.16
C ARG A 699 -8.38 -2.94 5.79
N TYR A 700 -8.08 -3.14 7.08
CA TYR A 700 -8.38 -4.39 7.79
C TYR A 700 -9.87 -4.69 7.90
N LEU A 701 -10.72 -3.67 7.78
CA LEU A 701 -12.18 -3.81 7.81
C LEU A 701 -12.79 -4.17 6.45
N LEU A 702 -12.03 -4.16 5.35
CA LEU A 702 -12.54 -4.45 4.01
C LEU A 702 -13.25 -5.82 3.91
N PRO A 703 -12.72 -6.93 4.45
CA PRO A 703 -13.39 -8.24 4.41
C PRO A 703 -14.75 -8.30 5.09
N VAL A 704 -14.96 -7.48 6.13
CA VAL A 704 -16.23 -7.47 6.89
C VAL A 704 -17.16 -6.33 6.46
N LEU A 705 -16.67 -5.39 5.65
CA LEU A 705 -17.43 -4.24 5.15
C LEU A 705 -18.75 -4.64 4.47
N PRO A 706 -18.83 -5.68 3.61
CA PRO A 706 -20.11 -6.09 3.02
C PRO A 706 -21.14 -6.48 4.08
N ALA A 707 -20.73 -7.13 5.18
CA ALA A 707 -21.63 -7.47 6.28
C ALA A 707 -22.12 -6.21 7.02
N ALA A 708 -21.24 -5.24 7.27
CA ALA A 708 -21.61 -3.96 7.87
C ALA A 708 -22.62 -3.19 6.98
N LEU A 709 -22.37 -3.13 5.68
CA LEU A 709 -23.26 -2.48 4.72
C LEU A 709 -24.61 -3.20 4.59
N LEU A 710 -24.64 -4.53 4.66
CA LEU A 710 -25.90 -5.29 4.69
C LEU A 710 -26.74 -4.96 5.93
N LEU A 711 -26.12 -4.70 7.09
CA LEU A 711 -26.84 -4.23 8.28
C LEU A 711 -27.38 -2.82 8.08
N LEU A 712 -26.56 -1.90 7.55
CA LEU A 712 -26.98 -0.52 7.26
C LEU A 712 -28.13 -0.49 6.25
N ALA A 713 -28.13 -1.41 5.28
CA ALA A 713 -29.18 -1.57 4.28
C ALA A 713 -30.53 -2.06 4.83
N GLU A 714 -30.61 -2.47 6.10
CA GLU A 714 -31.88 -2.75 6.79
C GLU A 714 -32.54 -1.47 7.34
N GLY A 715 -31.80 -0.35 7.38
CA GLY A 715 -32.33 0.96 7.72
C GLY A 715 -33.36 1.43 6.70
N ARG A 716 -34.44 2.07 7.17
CA ARG A 716 -35.53 2.61 6.35
C ARG A 716 -35.69 4.12 6.46
N THR A 717 -34.70 4.80 7.03
CA THR A 717 -34.69 6.26 7.18
C THR A 717 -34.61 6.97 5.82
N LEU A 718 -33.83 6.42 4.88
CA LEU A 718 -33.68 6.91 3.52
C LEU A 718 -33.97 5.79 2.52
N CYS A 719 -34.89 6.05 1.60
CA CYS A 719 -35.34 5.09 0.59
C CYS A 719 -35.33 5.72 -0.82
N LEU A 720 -35.10 4.87 -1.82
CA LEU A 720 -35.11 5.22 -3.23
C LEU A 720 -36.53 5.14 -3.79
N ARG A 721 -36.98 6.20 -4.48
CA ARG A 721 -38.24 6.18 -5.27
C ARG A 721 -38.10 5.45 -6.60
N ARG A 722 -36.89 5.38 -7.16
CA ARG A 722 -36.57 4.74 -8.44
C ARG A 722 -35.22 4.03 -8.35
N SER A 723 -35.01 3.01 -9.17
CA SER A 723 -33.71 2.34 -9.24
C SER A 723 -32.62 3.32 -9.69
N THR A 724 -31.49 3.28 -8.98
CA THR A 724 -30.29 4.06 -9.28
C THR A 724 -29.07 3.17 -9.52
N ASP A 725 -29.27 1.88 -9.77
CA ASP A 725 -28.22 0.87 -9.87
C ASP A 725 -27.12 1.24 -10.87
N GLY A 726 -27.51 1.65 -12.08
CA GLY A 726 -26.54 2.02 -13.12
C GLY A 726 -25.72 3.26 -12.75
N ALA A 727 -26.37 4.26 -12.15
CA ALA A 727 -25.70 5.48 -11.71
C ALA A 727 -24.70 5.18 -10.59
N LEU A 728 -25.09 4.39 -9.60
CA LEU A 728 -24.22 3.98 -8.50
C LEU A 728 -22.99 3.21 -9.00
N ARG A 729 -23.18 2.26 -9.92
CA ARG A 729 -22.08 1.46 -10.48
C ARG A 729 -21.10 2.31 -11.28
N LEU A 730 -21.59 3.26 -12.08
CA LEU A 730 -20.73 4.21 -12.80
C LEU A 730 -19.99 5.12 -11.80
N SER A 731 -20.68 5.65 -10.79
CA SER A 731 -20.08 6.50 -9.77
C SER A 731 -18.98 5.79 -8.98
N ALA A 732 -19.15 4.50 -8.66
CA ALA A 732 -18.10 3.71 -8.01
C ALA A 732 -16.83 3.66 -8.87
N GLY A 733 -16.95 3.32 -10.15
CA GLY A 733 -15.81 3.31 -11.07
C GLY A 733 -15.19 4.69 -11.30
N ALA A 734 -16.01 5.73 -11.46
CA ALA A 734 -15.54 7.10 -11.69
C ALA A 734 -14.85 7.70 -10.45
N LEU A 735 -15.35 7.44 -9.24
CA LEU A 735 -14.70 7.88 -8.01
C LEU A 735 -13.39 7.14 -7.77
N ALA A 736 -13.34 5.83 -8.04
CA ALA A 736 -12.09 5.07 -7.99
C ALA A 736 -11.05 5.57 -9.00
N ALA A 737 -11.47 5.90 -10.23
CA ALA A 737 -10.61 6.55 -11.22
C ALA A 737 -10.12 7.93 -10.76
N ALA A 738 -10.98 8.75 -10.15
CA ALA A 738 -10.60 10.06 -9.63
C ALA A 738 -9.58 9.96 -8.49
N VAL A 739 -9.74 8.99 -7.59
CA VAL A 739 -8.74 8.70 -6.55
C VAL A 739 -7.42 8.27 -7.17
N ALA A 740 -7.43 7.34 -8.13
CA ALA A 740 -6.20 6.91 -8.80
C ALA A 740 -5.47 8.09 -9.47
N LEU A 741 -6.18 8.99 -10.15
CA LEU A 741 -5.58 10.20 -10.73
C LEU A 741 -5.00 11.13 -9.66
N GLN A 742 -5.70 11.33 -8.54
CA GLN A 742 -5.17 12.16 -7.45
C GLN A 742 -3.96 11.51 -6.77
N SER A 743 -3.98 10.19 -6.55
CA SER A 743 -2.85 9.43 -6.03
C SER A 743 -1.62 9.55 -6.93
N LEU A 744 -1.80 9.47 -8.26
CA LEU A 744 -0.73 9.68 -9.23
C LEU A 744 -0.08 11.05 -9.06
N VAL A 745 -0.89 12.11 -9.00
CA VAL A 745 -0.41 13.47 -8.79
C VAL A 745 0.36 13.58 -7.47
N LEU A 746 -0.17 13.03 -6.38
CA LEU A 746 0.48 13.04 -5.08
C LEU A 746 1.83 12.33 -5.10
N PHE A 747 1.89 11.12 -5.66
CA PHE A 747 3.14 10.36 -5.76
C PHE A 747 4.17 11.07 -6.64
N ALA A 748 3.76 11.59 -7.80
CA ALA A 748 4.68 12.22 -8.74
C ALA A 748 5.19 13.59 -8.25
N SER A 749 4.38 14.30 -7.46
CA SER A 749 4.74 15.62 -6.91
C SER A 749 5.44 15.57 -5.56
N ALA A 750 5.53 14.38 -4.94
CA ALA A 750 6.25 14.22 -3.71
C ALA A 750 7.75 14.46 -3.96
N ALA A 751 8.34 15.35 -3.17
CA ALA A 751 9.79 15.50 -3.16
C ALA A 751 10.40 14.20 -2.62
N TYR A 752 11.37 13.66 -3.34
CA TYR A 752 12.19 12.57 -2.83
C TYR A 752 12.92 13.10 -1.59
N LYS A 753 12.53 12.62 -0.41
CA LYS A 753 13.33 12.76 0.80
C LYS A 753 14.12 11.45 0.91
N PRO A 754 15.42 11.45 0.60
CA PRO A 754 16.25 10.26 0.72
C PRO A 754 16.26 9.72 2.15
#